data_AF-A0A9E2SB82-F1
#
_entry.id   AF-A0A9E2SB82-F1
#
_cell.length_a   1.000
_cell.length_b   1.000
_cell.length_c   1.000
_cell.angle_alpha   90.00
_cell.angle_beta   90.00
_cell.angle_gamma   90.00
#
_symmetry.space_group_name_H-M   'P 1'
#
loop_
_entity.id
_entity.type
_entity.pdbx_description
1 polymer ?
#
loop_
_entity_poly.entity_id
_entity_poly.type
_entity_poly.pdbx_seq_one_letter_code
_entity_poly.pdbx_strand_id
1 'polypeptide(L)'
;MRILSLAVCYTVLVILLSCSKGSKGSAPGEETTYTASYASNVFKVAKGAKFTSASIVHDFPANVQFSILDVRNTSGKTVSAFLDKYSIGTWSQPVNKNTDLTEAAVIAKYTQTEKSGVSIDAATGVITIEGATTQNISSGTYYILVQAKVNDKTYTLSNIASIELTESVFAPVKANWKYSTEANAVQASVNVTKLSGSYLNDVAATIPNYKASKTYLRLKISDNRDKGIIIPENIDWTSNFSLTAINPWTTTVKSSDAIILSSPINRFPVLEQDSVLKGTIKAASLLNKTAINFDVTLNVTGEGIYDAVIKLNNNPAQNVLWWPGGKSIYMPNQLKSNNFNDNNSQWSYERMDWSDNAVVFWEKGFGSDPSSSATKKVDIKTMLSNIEHDYKFYYDTMHFVKAGQTKADQYRTIIMLYEQADWLATGSGYDSQTGAIWINYSAANDNATLAHEIGHTFQYLNSCDGNYAFTGSQNYIGQIWEQTAQYQATLLYPTAYFSYIPSFLPKTHLNLLHEDNRYSNFYHLQYWHLLHGIDFVGKLWQQAITGEDAVEAYQRITGINQSQFNDEIYDYARRTLNWNFLHKSYYTNYVLSSSASYTQNAKVNAMGDGYYIIDTSRCVQNYGFNALQLTVPAAGTVVQVAFEGVKGNSLYNTTYDQYAGWRWGFVAVTSTGSVEYGAMNSSNSGSASFTVPNNTSRLYLVVSGAPTQHFHHAWDNNLANDEQYPWKAKFENTLPKN
;
A
#
# COMPACT_ATOMS: atom_id res chain seq x y z
N MET A 1 -8.74 -47.14 -25.65
CA MET A 1 -8.68 -48.59 -25.94
C MET A 1 -9.61 -49.28 -24.94
N ARG A 2 -10.63 -50.03 -25.44
CA ARG A 2 -11.80 -50.68 -24.77
C ARG A 2 -12.87 -49.68 -24.28
N ILE A 3 -14.07 -49.49 -24.85
CA ILE A 3 -15.17 -50.30 -25.46
C ILE A 3 -15.82 -51.30 -24.50
N LEU A 4 -17.07 -51.01 -24.08
CA LEU A 4 -18.34 -51.79 -24.22
C LEU A 4 -19.43 -51.09 -23.35
N SER A 5 -20.50 -50.48 -23.85
CA SER A 5 -21.75 -50.96 -24.50
C SER A 5 -22.91 -51.33 -23.54
N LEU A 6 -24.11 -50.81 -23.86
CA LEU A 6 -25.50 -51.22 -23.54
C LEU A 6 -26.26 -50.66 -22.30
N ALA A 7 -27.10 -49.65 -22.56
CA ALA A 7 -28.57 -49.69 -22.65
C ALA A 7 -29.48 -50.39 -21.60
N VAL A 8 -30.36 -49.54 -21.01
CA VAL A 8 -31.84 -49.63 -20.95
C VAL A 8 -32.54 -50.53 -19.89
N CYS A 9 -33.50 -49.86 -19.23
CA CYS A 9 -34.82 -50.30 -18.71
C CYS A 9 -35.07 -50.42 -17.20
N TYR A 10 -36.13 -49.71 -16.81
CA TYR A 10 -36.97 -49.77 -15.61
C TYR A 10 -37.37 -51.20 -15.23
N THR A 11 -37.28 -51.54 -13.94
CA THR A 11 -38.26 -52.40 -13.26
C THR A 11 -38.35 -52.06 -11.77
N VAL A 12 -39.59 -51.94 -11.30
CA VAL A 12 -40.06 -51.81 -9.90
C VAL A 12 -39.50 -52.92 -9.02
N LEU A 13 -39.05 -52.59 -7.80
CA LEU A 13 -38.65 -53.58 -6.80
C LEU A 13 -39.36 -53.32 -5.46
N VAL A 14 -40.35 -54.16 -5.20
CA VAL A 14 -40.96 -54.41 -3.88
C VAL A 14 -40.04 -55.40 -3.17
N ILE A 15 -39.58 -55.09 -1.95
CA ILE A 15 -38.89 -56.07 -1.08
C ILE A 15 -39.51 -56.03 0.32
N LEU A 16 -40.15 -57.14 0.67
CA LEU A 16 -40.43 -57.60 2.04
C LEU A 16 -39.21 -58.36 2.57
N LEU A 17 -38.80 -58.05 3.81
CA LEU A 17 -37.76 -58.75 4.57
C LEU A 17 -38.24 -60.13 5.05
N SER A 18 -37.32 -61.10 5.18
CA SER A 18 -37.38 -62.12 6.25
C SER A 18 -36.01 -62.82 6.45
N CYS A 19 -35.86 -63.40 7.66
CA CYS A 19 -34.64 -63.50 8.45
C CYS A 19 -33.79 -64.80 8.31
N SER A 20 -32.60 -64.74 8.90
CA SER A 20 -31.62 -65.81 9.14
C SER A 20 -32.02 -66.86 10.20
N LYS A 21 -31.63 -68.13 9.98
CA LYS A 21 -31.59 -69.25 10.98
C LYS A 21 -30.17 -69.36 11.56
N GLY A 22 -29.85 -69.82 12.78
CA GLY A 22 -30.53 -70.37 13.98
C GLY A 22 -29.45 -70.44 15.10
N SER A 23 -29.73 -70.55 16.41
CA SER A 23 -30.25 -71.74 17.11
C SER A 23 -30.76 -71.44 18.55
N LYS A 24 -31.93 -72.02 18.86
CA LYS A 24 -32.64 -72.32 20.13
C LYS A 24 -32.19 -71.72 21.48
N GLY A 25 -33.12 -70.99 22.10
CA GLY A 25 -33.30 -70.87 23.55
C GLY A 25 -34.33 -69.77 23.93
N SER A 26 -35.46 -70.16 24.52
CA SER A 26 -36.56 -69.33 25.12
C SER A 26 -37.39 -68.42 24.20
N ALA A 27 -38.72 -68.45 24.39
CA ALA A 27 -39.73 -67.71 23.60
C ALA A 27 -39.70 -66.19 23.87
N PRO A 28 -39.66 -65.31 22.83
CA PRO A 28 -39.82 -63.87 22.98
C PRO A 28 -41.30 -63.45 22.87
N GLY A 29 -41.71 -62.43 23.64
CA GLY A 29 -43.01 -61.77 23.52
C GLY A 29 -43.16 -61.04 22.17
N GLU A 30 -44.40 -60.91 21.70
CA GLU A 30 -44.74 -60.23 20.44
C GLU A 30 -44.19 -58.79 20.41
N GLU A 31 -43.22 -58.52 19.54
CA GLU A 31 -42.82 -57.15 19.18
C GLU A 31 -43.93 -56.52 18.35
N THR A 32 -44.77 -55.69 18.97
CA THR A 32 -45.74 -54.86 18.25
C THR A 32 -44.98 -53.89 17.34
N THR A 33 -45.15 -54.05 16.02
CA THR A 33 -44.51 -53.20 15.02
C THR A 33 -45.54 -52.19 14.50
N TYR A 34 -45.25 -50.90 14.63
CA TYR A 34 -46.11 -49.81 14.13
C TYR A 34 -45.60 -49.27 12.80
N THR A 35 -46.51 -48.82 11.94
CA THR A 35 -46.22 -48.17 10.66
C THR A 35 -46.52 -46.67 10.73
N ALA A 36 -45.66 -45.85 10.11
CA ALA A 36 -45.86 -44.41 10.00
C ALA A 36 -45.20 -43.85 8.73
N SER A 37 -45.91 -42.99 7.99
CA SER A 37 -45.40 -42.37 6.77
C SER A 37 -46.10 -41.03 6.46
N TYR A 38 -45.42 -40.16 5.71
CA TYR A 38 -46.06 -39.01 5.08
C TYR A 38 -46.46 -39.37 3.65
N ALA A 39 -47.58 -38.80 3.19
CA ALA A 39 -48.03 -38.95 1.80
C ALA A 39 -46.99 -38.44 0.77
N SER A 40 -46.21 -37.43 1.15
CA SER A 40 -44.99 -37.02 0.47
C SER A 40 -43.87 -36.96 1.51
N ASN A 41 -42.84 -37.77 1.33
CA ASN A 41 -41.72 -37.87 2.27
C ASN A 41 -40.51 -37.01 1.88
N VAL A 42 -40.61 -36.24 0.79
CA VAL A 42 -39.58 -35.29 0.35
C VAL A 42 -40.16 -33.88 0.35
N PHE A 43 -39.73 -33.07 1.32
CA PHE A 43 -40.17 -31.69 1.49
C PHE A 43 -39.23 -30.76 0.72
N LYS A 44 -39.68 -30.32 -0.47
CA LYS A 44 -38.95 -29.33 -1.27
C LYS A 44 -39.17 -27.94 -0.69
N VAL A 45 -38.11 -27.34 -0.16
CA VAL A 45 -38.16 -26.04 0.51
C VAL A 45 -37.10 -25.14 -0.07
N ALA A 46 -37.49 -23.97 -0.57
CA ALA A 46 -36.53 -22.92 -0.91
C ALA A 46 -36.04 -22.25 0.38
N LYS A 47 -34.74 -21.94 0.47
CA LYS A 47 -34.18 -21.18 1.60
C LYS A 47 -34.97 -19.87 1.80
N GLY A 48 -35.34 -19.56 3.04
CA GLY A 48 -36.20 -18.42 3.35
C GLY A 48 -37.70 -18.71 3.33
N ALA A 49 -38.16 -19.80 2.69
CA ALA A 49 -39.58 -20.12 2.58
C ALA A 49 -40.08 -20.96 3.76
N LYS A 50 -41.26 -20.62 4.29
CA LYS A 50 -41.95 -21.44 5.29
C LYS A 50 -42.62 -22.63 4.61
N PHE A 51 -42.49 -23.80 5.21
CA PHE A 51 -43.13 -25.03 4.74
C PHE A 51 -43.88 -25.72 5.88
N THR A 52 -45.03 -26.32 5.58
CA THR A 52 -45.80 -27.13 6.51
C THR A 52 -46.27 -28.40 5.80
N SER A 53 -45.99 -29.56 6.37
CA SER A 53 -46.40 -30.86 5.82
C SER A 53 -47.87 -31.17 6.10
N ALA A 54 -48.42 -32.20 5.45
CA ALA A 54 -49.62 -32.88 5.95
C ALA A 54 -49.31 -33.66 7.24
N SER A 55 -50.36 -34.09 7.96
CA SER A 55 -50.25 -34.96 9.13
C SER A 55 -49.62 -36.31 8.77
N ILE A 56 -48.88 -36.91 9.72
CA ILE A 56 -48.30 -38.23 9.54
C ILE A 56 -49.41 -39.30 9.60
N VAL A 57 -49.39 -40.25 8.67
CA VAL A 57 -50.34 -41.37 8.65
C VAL A 57 -49.71 -42.54 9.40
N HIS A 58 -50.38 -43.08 10.41
CA HIS A 58 -49.84 -44.13 11.26
C HIS A 58 -50.89 -45.05 11.89
N ASP A 59 -50.46 -46.17 12.46
CA ASP A 59 -51.28 -47.13 13.22
C ASP A 59 -50.99 -47.12 14.75
N PHE A 60 -50.16 -46.19 15.25
CA PHE A 60 -50.00 -45.97 16.69
C PHE A 60 -51.33 -45.65 17.41
N PRO A 61 -51.46 -45.99 18.70
CA PRO A 61 -52.62 -45.65 19.51
C PRO A 61 -52.88 -44.13 19.59
N ALA A 62 -54.13 -43.76 19.88
CA ALA A 62 -54.59 -42.36 19.87
C ALA A 62 -53.82 -41.41 20.82
N ASN A 63 -53.07 -41.92 21.79
CA ASN A 63 -52.28 -41.13 22.74
C ASN A 63 -50.80 -41.00 22.35
N VAL A 64 -50.42 -41.30 21.11
CA VAL A 64 -49.05 -41.12 20.61
C VAL A 64 -48.64 -39.65 20.64
N GLN A 65 -47.38 -39.39 20.98
CA GLN A 65 -46.76 -38.07 20.87
C GLN A 65 -45.54 -38.11 19.96
N PHE A 66 -45.50 -37.23 18.96
CA PHE A 66 -44.37 -37.10 18.03
C PHE A 66 -43.41 -35.97 18.46
N SER A 67 -42.11 -36.21 18.32
CA SER A 67 -41.06 -35.22 18.53
C SER A 67 -39.95 -35.37 17.50
N ILE A 68 -39.21 -34.29 17.22
CA ILE A 68 -38.02 -34.37 16.37
C ILE A 68 -36.86 -34.83 17.25
N LEU A 69 -36.24 -35.95 16.85
CA LEU A 69 -35.07 -36.48 17.53
C LEU A 69 -33.78 -35.83 17.00
N ASP A 70 -33.66 -35.72 15.67
CA ASP A 70 -32.46 -35.23 15.01
C ASP A 70 -32.75 -34.81 13.56
N VAL A 71 -31.88 -33.99 12.97
CA VAL A 71 -31.85 -33.72 11.52
C VAL A 71 -30.43 -33.95 11.02
N ARG A 72 -30.28 -34.83 10.03
CA ARG A 72 -28.96 -35.28 9.56
C ARG A 72 -28.72 -34.96 8.10
N ASN A 73 -27.48 -34.65 7.73
CA ASN A 73 -27.09 -34.54 6.32
C ASN A 73 -26.91 -35.92 5.66
N THR A 74 -26.63 -35.94 4.35
CA THR A 74 -26.39 -37.17 3.58
C THR A 74 -25.19 -38.01 4.07
N SER A 75 -24.28 -37.43 4.85
CA SER A 75 -23.18 -38.14 5.51
C SER A 75 -23.54 -38.65 6.92
N GLY A 76 -24.79 -38.52 7.35
CA GLY A 76 -25.28 -38.99 8.65
C GLY A 76 -24.91 -38.10 9.85
N LYS A 77 -24.35 -36.91 9.62
CA LYS A 77 -24.00 -35.95 10.70
C LYS A 77 -25.19 -35.06 11.06
N THR A 78 -25.40 -34.84 12.36
CA THR A 78 -26.38 -33.89 12.89
C THR A 78 -26.13 -32.48 12.36
N VAL A 79 -27.21 -31.81 11.97
CA VAL A 79 -27.25 -30.42 11.52
C VAL A 79 -28.06 -29.64 12.54
N SER A 80 -27.41 -29.25 13.64
CA SER A 80 -28.06 -28.60 14.79
C SER A 80 -28.80 -27.32 14.41
N ALA A 81 -28.39 -26.64 13.35
CA ALA A 81 -29.06 -25.45 12.82
C ALA A 81 -30.55 -25.68 12.46
N PHE A 82 -31.00 -26.90 12.20
CA PHE A 82 -32.44 -27.16 12.04
C PHE A 82 -33.19 -27.29 13.38
N LEU A 83 -32.49 -27.61 14.46
CA LEU A 83 -33.05 -27.86 15.79
C LEU A 83 -32.94 -26.64 16.71
N ASP A 84 -31.99 -25.76 16.43
CA ASP A 84 -31.75 -24.52 17.18
C ASP A 84 -32.99 -23.63 17.18
N LYS A 85 -33.15 -22.86 18.26
CA LYS A 85 -34.19 -21.82 18.36
C LYS A 85 -33.69 -20.53 17.71
N TYR A 86 -34.57 -19.96 16.90
CA TYR A 86 -34.35 -18.70 16.20
C TYR A 86 -35.39 -17.70 16.62
N SER A 87 -34.93 -16.47 16.86
CA SER A 87 -35.81 -15.32 16.94
C SER A 87 -36.39 -15.01 15.56
N ILE A 88 -37.65 -15.41 15.37
CA ILE A 88 -38.44 -15.14 14.16
C ILE A 88 -39.38 -14.01 14.49
N GLY A 89 -39.27 -12.91 13.76
CA GLY A 89 -40.21 -11.83 13.97
C GLY A 89 -41.34 -11.78 12.96
N THR A 90 -42.42 -11.23 13.49
CA THR A 90 -43.73 -11.11 12.88
C THR A 90 -44.15 -9.65 12.94
N TRP A 91 -44.76 -9.18 11.86
CA TRP A 91 -45.32 -7.85 11.81
C TRP A 91 -46.66 -7.84 12.53
N SER A 92 -46.79 -7.01 13.56
CA SER A 92 -48.08 -6.74 14.20
C SER A 92 -48.98 -5.89 13.30
N GLN A 93 -48.36 -5.06 12.45
CA GLN A 93 -49.01 -4.23 11.44
C GLN A 93 -48.09 -4.05 10.21
N PRO A 94 -48.65 -3.80 9.01
CA PRO A 94 -47.83 -3.48 7.84
C PRO A 94 -47.07 -2.15 8.02
N VAL A 95 -45.88 -2.08 7.41
CA VAL A 95 -45.06 -0.86 7.35
C VAL A 95 -45.64 0.09 6.29
N ASN A 96 -45.79 1.36 6.65
CA ASN A 96 -46.29 2.42 5.78
C ASN A 96 -45.20 3.48 5.55
N LYS A 97 -44.73 3.57 4.30
CA LYS A 97 -43.64 4.46 3.87
C LYS A 97 -43.88 5.94 4.06
N ASN A 98 -45.12 6.38 4.14
CA ASN A 98 -45.45 7.79 4.30
C ASN A 98 -45.50 8.22 5.78
N THR A 99 -45.66 7.26 6.70
CA THR A 99 -45.86 7.55 8.14
C THR A 99 -44.76 7.01 9.03
N ASP A 100 -44.12 5.90 8.66
CA ASP A 100 -43.13 5.21 9.49
C ASP A 100 -41.72 5.75 9.23
N LEU A 101 -41.53 7.05 9.30
CA LEU A 101 -40.31 7.75 8.83
C LEU A 101 -39.07 7.54 9.72
N THR A 102 -39.13 6.68 10.72
CA THR A 102 -38.01 6.41 11.65
C THR A 102 -37.84 4.94 11.89
N GLU A 103 -36.59 4.51 12.13
CA GLU A 103 -36.28 3.12 12.49
C GLU A 103 -37.08 2.67 13.72
N ALA A 104 -37.27 3.54 14.72
CA ALA A 104 -38.06 3.27 15.91
C ALA A 104 -39.54 2.97 15.59
N ALA A 105 -40.15 3.71 14.65
CA ALA A 105 -41.54 3.50 14.24
C ALA A 105 -41.74 2.14 13.54
N VAL A 106 -40.76 1.73 12.72
CA VAL A 106 -40.77 0.41 12.08
C VAL A 106 -40.54 -0.70 13.11
N ILE A 107 -39.56 -0.54 14.00
CA ILE A 107 -39.28 -1.51 15.08
C ILE A 107 -40.51 -1.72 15.96
N ALA A 108 -41.27 -0.67 16.28
CA ALA A 108 -42.47 -0.76 17.11
C ALA A 108 -43.57 -1.68 16.52
N LYS A 109 -43.55 -1.90 15.20
CA LYS A 109 -44.50 -2.79 14.50
C LYS A 109 -43.98 -4.23 14.36
N TYR A 110 -42.79 -4.51 14.85
CA TYR A 110 -42.14 -5.81 14.74
C TYR A 110 -42.00 -6.49 16.09
N THR A 111 -42.54 -7.69 16.22
CA THR A 111 -42.43 -8.51 17.43
C THR A 111 -41.62 -9.76 17.14
N GLN A 112 -40.77 -10.18 18.07
CA GLN A 112 -39.94 -11.39 17.94
C GLN A 112 -40.51 -12.55 18.76
N THR A 113 -40.49 -13.75 18.19
CA THR A 113 -40.89 -15.00 18.84
C THR A 113 -39.84 -16.07 18.58
N GLU A 114 -39.49 -16.84 19.62
CA GLU A 114 -38.53 -17.93 19.50
C GLU A 114 -39.18 -19.17 18.91
N LYS A 115 -38.63 -19.68 17.80
CA LYS A 115 -39.11 -20.88 17.12
C LYS A 115 -37.95 -21.75 16.65
N SER A 116 -38.08 -23.07 16.76
CA SER A 116 -37.12 -24.02 16.19
C SER A 116 -37.15 -23.98 14.66
N GLY A 117 -36.00 -24.22 14.04
CA GLY A 117 -35.89 -24.22 12.56
C GLY A 117 -36.78 -25.26 11.89
N VAL A 118 -36.91 -26.42 12.53
CA VAL A 118 -37.91 -27.45 12.24
C VAL A 118 -38.62 -27.79 13.54
N SER A 119 -39.95 -27.87 13.47
CA SER A 119 -40.80 -28.30 14.59
C SER A 119 -41.77 -29.36 14.11
N ILE A 120 -42.23 -30.20 15.02
CA ILE A 120 -43.30 -31.17 14.76
C ILE A 120 -44.45 -30.94 15.75
N ASP A 121 -45.68 -30.96 15.25
CA ASP A 121 -46.87 -30.98 16.10
C ASP A 121 -46.98 -32.34 16.80
N ALA A 122 -47.05 -32.31 18.14
CA ALA A 122 -46.93 -33.53 18.94
C ALA A 122 -48.09 -34.50 18.73
N ALA A 123 -49.29 -34.04 18.37
CA ALA A 123 -50.47 -34.90 18.23
C ALA A 123 -50.64 -35.40 16.80
N THR A 124 -50.34 -34.56 15.80
CA THR A 124 -50.63 -34.83 14.39
C THR A 124 -49.41 -35.22 13.57
N GLY A 125 -48.21 -35.03 14.12
CA GLY A 125 -46.96 -35.23 13.41
C GLY A 125 -46.73 -34.21 12.29
N VAL A 126 -47.47 -33.11 12.20
CA VAL A 126 -47.25 -32.10 11.16
C VAL A 126 -45.87 -31.43 11.37
N ILE A 127 -45.01 -31.52 10.35
CA ILE A 127 -43.69 -30.88 10.36
C ILE A 127 -43.81 -29.48 9.77
N THR A 128 -43.27 -28.49 10.49
CA THR A 128 -43.11 -27.11 10.01
C THR A 128 -41.64 -26.77 9.93
N ILE A 129 -41.22 -26.22 8.79
CA ILE A 129 -39.88 -25.67 8.56
C ILE A 129 -40.03 -24.16 8.49
N GLU A 130 -39.42 -23.45 9.42
CA GLU A 130 -39.51 -22.00 9.50
C GLU A 130 -38.49 -21.35 8.57
N GLY A 131 -38.96 -20.70 7.50
CA GLY A 131 -38.12 -20.22 6.41
C GLY A 131 -37.01 -19.27 6.81
N ALA A 132 -37.23 -18.42 7.83
CA ALA A 132 -36.21 -17.50 8.33
C ALA A 132 -34.95 -18.24 8.82
N THR A 133 -35.08 -19.49 9.27
CA THR A 133 -34.00 -20.29 9.88
C THR A 133 -33.12 -20.99 8.86
N THR A 134 -33.66 -21.25 7.66
CA THR A 134 -32.96 -22.01 6.62
C THR A 134 -31.99 -21.16 5.79
N GLN A 135 -31.99 -19.84 5.95
CA GLN A 135 -31.12 -18.93 5.17
C GLN A 135 -29.62 -19.21 5.35
N ASN A 136 -29.21 -19.62 6.55
CA ASN A 136 -27.80 -19.89 6.89
C ASN A 136 -27.43 -21.38 6.77
N ILE A 137 -28.35 -22.23 6.31
CA ILE A 137 -28.11 -23.65 6.08
C ILE A 137 -27.72 -23.84 4.61
N SER A 138 -26.69 -24.64 4.34
CA SER A 138 -26.29 -24.96 2.97
C SER A 138 -27.43 -25.63 2.19
N SER A 139 -27.54 -25.39 0.90
CA SER A 139 -28.47 -26.17 0.06
C SER A 139 -28.07 -27.65 0.06
N GLY A 140 -29.05 -28.54 0.06
CA GLY A 140 -28.81 -29.98 0.05
C GLY A 140 -29.97 -30.79 0.59
N THR A 141 -29.75 -32.09 0.73
CA THR A 141 -30.74 -33.03 1.27
C THR A 141 -30.45 -33.34 2.74
N TYR A 142 -31.47 -33.23 3.57
CA TYR A 142 -31.41 -33.49 5.01
C TYR A 142 -32.50 -34.48 5.42
N TYR A 143 -32.22 -35.36 6.36
CA TYR A 143 -33.15 -36.39 6.82
C TYR A 143 -33.64 -36.06 8.22
N ILE A 144 -34.96 -36.06 8.41
CA ILE A 144 -35.59 -35.79 9.70
C ILE A 144 -35.80 -37.12 10.41
N LEU A 145 -35.22 -37.27 11.60
CA LEU A 145 -35.48 -38.39 12.49
C LEU A 145 -36.58 -37.98 13.45
N VAL A 146 -37.70 -38.67 13.37
CA VAL A 146 -38.86 -38.45 14.24
C VAL A 146 -38.89 -39.53 15.31
N GLN A 147 -39.33 -39.17 16.50
CA GLN A 147 -39.57 -40.08 17.60
C GLN A 147 -41.08 -40.10 17.89
N ALA A 148 -41.66 -41.28 18.01
CA ALA A 148 -43.03 -41.49 18.46
C ALA A 148 -43.00 -42.10 19.87
N LYS A 149 -43.72 -41.49 20.81
CA LYS A 149 -43.80 -41.94 22.20
C LYS A 149 -45.22 -42.39 22.51
N VAL A 150 -45.37 -43.61 23.01
CA VAL A 150 -46.65 -44.16 23.48
C VAL A 150 -46.43 -44.65 24.91
N ASN A 151 -47.05 -43.99 25.88
CA ASN A 151 -46.76 -44.20 27.31
C ASN A 151 -45.25 -44.03 27.58
N ASP A 152 -44.60 -45.02 28.20
CA ASP A 152 -43.15 -45.00 28.49
C ASP A 152 -42.27 -45.62 27.38
N LYS A 153 -42.87 -46.04 26.26
CA LYS A 153 -42.15 -46.64 25.13
C LYS A 153 -41.93 -45.62 24.02
N THR A 154 -40.73 -45.68 23.44
CA THR A 154 -40.24 -44.73 22.44
C THR A 154 -39.81 -45.47 21.18
N TYR A 155 -40.27 -44.99 20.03
CA TYR A 155 -40.02 -45.58 18.72
C TYR A 155 -39.36 -44.56 17.80
N THR A 156 -38.18 -44.87 17.27
CA THR A 156 -37.48 -44.00 16.31
C THR A 156 -37.93 -44.31 14.89
N LEU A 157 -38.52 -43.30 14.24
CA LEU A 157 -38.97 -43.35 12.86
C LEU A 157 -37.88 -42.74 11.96
N SER A 158 -36.98 -43.60 11.49
CA SER A 158 -35.90 -43.21 10.58
C SER A 158 -36.39 -43.12 9.13
N ASN A 159 -35.89 -42.15 8.37
CA ASN A 159 -36.13 -41.98 6.92
C ASN A 159 -37.60 -41.76 6.51
N ILE A 160 -38.46 -41.35 7.44
CA ILE A 160 -39.88 -41.08 7.12
C ILE A 160 -40.09 -39.74 6.42
N ALA A 161 -39.13 -38.80 6.54
CA ALA A 161 -39.16 -37.51 5.88
C ALA A 161 -37.74 -36.98 5.59
N SER A 162 -37.58 -36.28 4.47
CA SER A 162 -36.39 -35.51 4.13
C SER A 162 -36.74 -34.09 3.69
N ILE A 163 -35.81 -33.17 3.89
CA ILE A 163 -35.85 -31.79 3.40
C ILE A 163 -34.91 -31.71 2.21
N GLU A 164 -35.44 -31.34 1.05
CA GLU A 164 -34.65 -30.92 -0.10
C GLU A 164 -34.59 -29.39 -0.08
N LEU A 165 -33.53 -28.85 0.53
CA LEU A 165 -33.35 -27.42 0.70
C LEU A 165 -32.66 -26.85 -0.54
N THR A 166 -33.37 -26.03 -1.30
CA THR A 166 -32.85 -25.37 -2.52
C THR A 166 -32.50 -23.92 -2.26
N GLU A 167 -31.56 -23.36 -3.02
CA GLU A 167 -31.29 -21.93 -2.95
C GLU A 167 -32.54 -21.12 -3.35
N SER A 168 -32.80 -20.03 -2.64
CA SER A 168 -33.89 -19.12 -2.98
C SER A 168 -33.57 -18.43 -4.30
N VAL A 169 -34.49 -18.47 -5.26
CA VAL A 169 -34.38 -17.68 -6.49
C VAL A 169 -34.83 -16.26 -6.15
N PHE A 170 -33.94 -15.45 -5.57
CA PHE A 170 -34.21 -14.02 -5.43
C PHE A 170 -34.36 -13.40 -6.83
N ALA A 171 -35.27 -12.43 -6.97
CA ALA A 171 -35.34 -11.62 -8.18
C ALA A 171 -33.94 -11.05 -8.49
N PRO A 172 -33.50 -11.02 -9.76
CA PRO A 172 -32.13 -10.63 -10.05
C PRO A 172 -31.91 -9.20 -9.59
N VAL A 173 -30.85 -8.98 -8.85
CA VAL A 173 -30.30 -7.64 -8.67
C VAL A 173 -29.97 -7.10 -10.06
N LYS A 174 -30.60 -6.00 -10.43
CA LYS A 174 -30.49 -5.41 -11.78
C LYS A 174 -30.13 -3.95 -11.64
N ALA A 175 -29.33 -3.49 -12.59
CA ALA A 175 -29.11 -2.08 -12.78
C ALA A 175 -29.08 -1.81 -14.28
N ASN A 176 -29.66 -0.70 -14.70
CA ASN A 176 -29.48 -0.19 -16.05
C ASN A 176 -28.91 1.21 -15.97
N TRP A 177 -28.23 1.60 -17.03
CA TRP A 177 -27.64 2.92 -17.12
C TRP A 177 -27.61 3.40 -18.56
N LYS A 178 -27.48 4.72 -18.71
CA LYS A 178 -27.27 5.37 -20.00
C LYS A 178 -26.60 6.72 -19.82
N TYR A 179 -25.95 7.21 -20.86
CA TYR A 179 -25.68 8.64 -20.90
C TYR A 179 -26.99 9.42 -20.97
N SER A 180 -26.99 10.59 -20.36
CA SER A 180 -28.12 11.52 -20.36
C SER A 180 -28.58 11.91 -21.77
N THR A 181 -27.67 11.87 -22.74
CA THR A 181 -27.92 12.12 -24.17
C THR A 181 -28.54 10.93 -24.90
N GLU A 182 -28.57 9.73 -24.31
CA GLU A 182 -29.03 8.51 -24.97
C GLU A 182 -30.51 8.25 -24.71
N ALA A 183 -31.19 7.70 -25.72
CA ALA A 183 -32.59 7.31 -25.61
C ALA A 183 -32.75 6.04 -24.76
N ASN A 184 -31.94 5.01 -25.04
CA ASN A 184 -32.08 3.67 -24.49
C ASN A 184 -31.03 3.39 -23.41
N ALA A 185 -31.44 2.69 -22.35
CA ALA A 185 -30.53 2.20 -21.32
C ALA A 185 -30.00 0.80 -21.65
N VAL A 186 -28.79 0.51 -21.19
CA VAL A 186 -28.17 -0.82 -21.27
C VAL A 186 -28.04 -1.42 -19.88
N GLN A 187 -28.04 -2.74 -19.80
CA GLN A 187 -27.89 -3.45 -18.55
C GLN A 187 -26.46 -3.28 -18.01
N ALA A 188 -26.33 -2.86 -16.75
CA ALA A 188 -25.10 -2.86 -16.00
C ALA A 188 -24.88 -4.24 -15.35
N SER A 189 -23.62 -4.62 -15.15
CA SER A 189 -23.31 -5.84 -14.41
C SER A 189 -23.41 -5.55 -12.92
N VAL A 190 -24.09 -6.39 -12.13
CA VAL A 190 -24.18 -6.20 -10.68
C VAL A 190 -23.68 -7.44 -9.96
N ASN A 191 -22.68 -7.25 -9.10
CA ASN A 191 -22.13 -8.31 -8.26
C ASN A 191 -22.51 -8.05 -6.81
N VAL A 192 -23.16 -9.01 -6.16
CA VAL A 192 -23.46 -8.95 -4.73
C VAL A 192 -22.64 -9.98 -3.99
N THR A 193 -21.85 -9.55 -3.01
CA THR A 193 -20.94 -10.43 -2.26
C THR A 193 -21.09 -10.17 -0.76
N LYS A 194 -21.33 -11.22 0.02
CA LYS A 194 -21.30 -11.15 1.49
C LYS A 194 -19.84 -11.06 1.96
N LEU A 195 -19.52 -10.04 2.75
CA LEU A 195 -18.17 -9.83 3.26
C LEU A 195 -17.81 -10.85 4.35
N SER A 196 -16.52 -11.21 4.39
CA SER A 196 -15.94 -12.14 5.38
C SER A 196 -14.47 -11.79 5.66
N GLY A 197 -13.90 -12.33 6.75
CA GLY A 197 -12.47 -12.19 7.05
C GLY A 197 -12.07 -10.78 7.51
N SER A 198 -10.82 -10.38 7.24
CA SER A 198 -10.28 -9.06 7.63
C SER A 198 -11.08 -7.90 7.02
N TYR A 199 -11.50 -8.03 5.77
CA TYR A 199 -12.27 -6.99 5.08
C TYR A 199 -13.64 -6.71 5.73
N LEU A 200 -14.29 -7.74 6.30
CA LEU A 200 -15.50 -7.54 7.10
C LEU A 200 -15.19 -6.69 8.34
N ASN A 201 -14.08 -6.95 9.02
CA ASN A 201 -13.69 -6.22 10.24
C ASN A 201 -13.42 -4.75 9.94
N ASP A 202 -12.66 -4.46 8.87
CA ASP A 202 -12.33 -3.10 8.47
C ASP A 202 -13.59 -2.28 8.17
N VAL A 203 -14.51 -2.85 7.40
CA VAL A 203 -15.78 -2.18 7.06
C VAL A 203 -16.70 -2.07 8.28
N ALA A 204 -16.81 -3.12 9.10
CA ALA A 204 -17.63 -3.08 10.31
C ALA A 204 -17.19 -1.98 11.29
N ALA A 205 -15.87 -1.72 11.38
CA ALA A 205 -15.33 -0.63 12.19
C ALA A 205 -15.79 0.77 11.73
N THR A 206 -16.20 0.92 10.46
CA THR A 206 -16.73 2.19 9.93
C THR A 206 -18.22 2.41 10.21
N ILE A 207 -18.95 1.38 10.66
CA ILE A 207 -20.41 1.44 10.88
C ILE A 207 -20.70 1.71 12.37
N PRO A 208 -21.30 2.86 12.72
CA PRO A 208 -21.66 3.16 14.11
C PRO A 208 -22.64 2.13 14.66
N ASN A 209 -22.37 1.61 15.87
CA ASN A 209 -23.19 0.62 16.56
C ASN A 209 -23.48 -0.65 15.73
N TYR A 210 -22.49 -1.12 14.97
CA TYR A 210 -22.61 -2.34 14.16
C TYR A 210 -23.14 -3.53 14.97
N LYS A 211 -24.14 -4.21 14.40
CA LYS A 211 -24.73 -5.45 14.91
C LYS A 211 -24.71 -6.51 13.82
N ALA A 212 -23.98 -7.60 14.02
CA ALA A 212 -23.87 -8.69 13.06
C ALA A 212 -25.21 -9.35 12.69
N SER A 213 -26.24 -9.24 13.55
CA SER A 213 -27.59 -9.77 13.32
C SER A 213 -28.43 -8.93 12.33
N LYS A 214 -27.95 -7.75 11.94
CA LYS A 214 -28.61 -6.88 10.96
C LYS A 214 -28.03 -7.10 9.55
N THR A 215 -28.78 -6.66 8.55
CA THR A 215 -28.33 -6.63 7.16
C THR A 215 -27.76 -5.24 6.86
N TYR A 216 -26.57 -5.19 6.26
CA TYR A 216 -26.00 -3.95 5.73
C TYR A 216 -25.67 -4.13 4.26
N LEU A 217 -25.97 -3.12 3.45
CA LEU A 217 -25.70 -3.09 2.03
C LEU A 217 -24.75 -1.94 1.71
N ARG A 218 -23.53 -2.27 1.29
CA ARG A 218 -22.58 -1.33 0.70
C ARG A 218 -22.87 -1.23 -0.78
N LEU A 219 -23.56 -0.17 -1.18
CA LEU A 219 -23.76 0.15 -2.57
C LEU A 219 -22.49 0.81 -3.11
N LYS A 220 -21.94 0.23 -4.18
CA LYS A 220 -20.81 0.75 -4.96
C LYS A 220 -21.22 0.86 -6.42
N ILE A 221 -20.72 1.86 -7.12
CA ILE A 221 -20.80 1.96 -8.58
C ILE A 221 -19.37 2.06 -9.08
N SER A 222 -19.02 1.37 -10.14
CA SER A 222 -17.69 1.39 -10.75
C SER A 222 -17.76 1.24 -12.27
N ASP A 223 -16.64 1.42 -12.98
CA ASP A 223 -16.50 0.87 -14.34
C ASP A 223 -16.20 -0.63 -14.35
N ASN A 224 -16.05 -1.15 -15.57
CA ASN A 224 -15.47 -2.44 -15.88
C ASN A 224 -14.06 -2.69 -15.32
N ARG A 225 -13.30 -1.66 -14.91
CA ARG A 225 -11.97 -1.77 -14.27
C ARG A 225 -12.05 -1.80 -12.73
N ASP A 226 -13.26 -1.89 -12.16
CA ASP A 226 -13.51 -1.81 -10.71
C ASP A 226 -13.11 -0.48 -10.07
N LYS A 227 -13.01 0.60 -10.86
CA LYS A 227 -12.74 1.95 -10.34
C LYS A 227 -14.04 2.58 -9.84
N GLY A 228 -14.14 2.71 -8.52
CA GLY A 228 -15.34 3.16 -7.82
C GLY A 228 -15.67 4.64 -8.02
N ILE A 229 -16.96 4.94 -8.09
CA ILE A 229 -17.53 6.30 -8.04
C ILE A 229 -17.61 6.73 -6.58
N ILE A 230 -17.18 7.96 -6.28
CA ILE A 230 -17.50 8.60 -5.00
C ILE A 230 -19.00 8.94 -4.99
N ILE A 231 -19.81 7.99 -4.53
CA ILE A 231 -21.28 8.04 -4.54
C ILE A 231 -21.85 9.24 -3.76
N PRO A 232 -21.38 9.58 -2.55
CA PRO A 232 -22.12 10.51 -1.69
C PRO A 232 -22.13 11.98 -2.12
N GLU A 233 -21.22 12.38 -3.02
CA GLU A 233 -21.03 13.77 -3.45
C GLU A 233 -21.37 13.99 -4.94
N ASN A 234 -21.29 12.92 -5.73
CA ASN A 234 -21.38 12.99 -7.19
C ASN A 234 -22.68 12.46 -7.78
N ILE A 235 -23.57 11.89 -6.95
CA ILE A 235 -24.88 11.41 -7.39
C ILE A 235 -25.97 12.39 -6.98
N ASP A 236 -26.72 12.85 -7.98
CA ASP A 236 -27.98 13.55 -7.79
C ASP A 236 -29.13 12.53 -7.80
N TRP A 237 -29.72 12.27 -6.63
CA TRP A 237 -30.80 11.30 -6.49
C TRP A 237 -32.12 11.91 -6.96
N THR A 238 -32.85 11.20 -7.82
CA THR A 238 -34.20 11.65 -8.22
C THR A 238 -35.11 11.63 -6.99
N SER A 239 -35.80 12.73 -6.69
CA SER A 239 -36.49 12.92 -5.40
C SER A 239 -37.40 11.74 -5.00
N ASN A 240 -38.24 11.26 -5.92
CA ASN A 240 -39.19 10.16 -5.68
C ASN A 240 -38.55 8.76 -5.65
N PHE A 241 -37.29 8.65 -6.07
CA PHE A 241 -36.54 7.39 -6.16
C PHE A 241 -35.22 7.47 -5.38
N SER A 242 -35.14 8.40 -4.44
CA SER A 242 -34.00 8.59 -3.56
C SER A 242 -34.00 7.56 -2.43
N LEU A 243 -32.85 7.40 -1.77
CA LEU A 243 -32.72 6.52 -0.60
C LEU A 243 -33.78 6.82 0.46
N THR A 244 -33.97 8.11 0.77
CA THR A 244 -34.95 8.59 1.76
C THR A 244 -36.39 8.44 1.31
N ALA A 245 -36.69 8.51 0.01
CA ALA A 245 -38.07 8.35 -0.48
C ALA A 245 -38.50 6.88 -0.51
N ILE A 246 -37.58 5.99 -0.86
CA ILE A 246 -37.86 4.55 -1.00
C ILE A 246 -37.83 3.85 0.36
N ASN A 247 -36.92 4.28 1.23
CA ASN A 247 -36.74 3.70 2.55
C ASN A 247 -36.42 4.79 3.61
N PRO A 248 -37.43 5.57 4.04
CA PRO A 248 -37.22 6.76 4.86
C PRO A 248 -36.61 6.51 6.24
N TRP A 249 -36.68 5.27 6.73
CA TRP A 249 -36.15 4.86 8.03
C TRP A 249 -34.74 4.26 7.98
N THR A 250 -34.11 4.14 6.80
CA THR A 250 -32.73 3.64 6.70
C THR A 250 -31.70 4.66 7.18
N THR A 251 -30.76 4.21 8.01
CA THR A 251 -29.57 5.00 8.32
C THR A 251 -28.53 4.83 7.20
N THR A 252 -27.95 5.95 6.79
CA THR A 252 -26.93 6.00 5.73
C THR A 252 -25.57 6.34 6.33
N VAL A 253 -24.58 5.50 6.10
CA VAL A 253 -23.16 5.82 6.37
C VAL A 253 -22.47 6.04 5.04
N LYS A 254 -21.72 7.13 4.91
CA LYS A 254 -21.01 7.51 3.70
C LYS A 254 -19.53 7.14 3.84
N SER A 255 -18.94 6.48 2.83
CA SER A 255 -17.50 6.34 2.66
C SER A 255 -17.05 7.06 1.38
N SER A 256 -15.74 7.10 1.13
CA SER A 256 -15.19 7.66 -0.11
C SER A 256 -15.66 6.92 -1.36
N ASP A 257 -16.03 5.64 -1.28
CA ASP A 257 -16.35 4.79 -2.44
C ASP A 257 -17.75 4.16 -2.40
N ALA A 258 -18.50 4.33 -1.31
CA ALA A 258 -19.76 3.61 -1.09
C ALA A 258 -20.77 4.40 -0.23
N ILE A 259 -22.03 3.99 -0.33
CA ILE A 259 -23.05 4.30 0.68
C ILE A 259 -23.44 2.99 1.35
N ILE A 260 -23.39 2.97 2.68
CA ILE A 260 -23.82 1.85 3.51
C ILE A 260 -25.25 2.12 3.97
N LEU A 261 -26.14 1.20 3.63
CA LEU A 261 -27.53 1.18 4.06
C LEU A 261 -27.70 0.07 5.10
N SER A 262 -28.45 0.32 6.17
CA SER A 262 -28.69 -0.68 7.21
C SER A 262 -30.17 -1.05 7.32
N SER A 263 -30.45 -2.31 7.67
CA SER A 263 -31.81 -2.74 7.99
C SER A 263 -32.23 -2.26 9.39
N PRO A 264 -33.51 -1.87 9.58
CA PRO A 264 -34.03 -1.47 10.89
C PRO A 264 -34.06 -2.64 11.89
N ILE A 265 -34.26 -3.86 11.41
CA ILE A 265 -34.37 -5.09 12.22
C ILE A 265 -33.61 -6.25 11.56
N ASN A 266 -33.43 -7.33 12.32
CA ASN A 266 -32.74 -8.53 11.86
C ASN A 266 -33.44 -9.14 10.64
N ARG A 267 -32.67 -9.43 9.59
CA ARG A 267 -33.12 -10.12 8.35
C ARG A 267 -34.24 -9.41 7.57
N PHE A 268 -34.47 -8.12 7.82
CA PHE A 268 -35.34 -7.30 6.99
C PHE A 268 -34.58 -6.80 5.75
N PRO A 269 -35.18 -6.82 4.55
CA PRO A 269 -34.54 -6.30 3.35
C PRO A 269 -34.11 -4.85 3.55
N VAL A 270 -32.86 -4.56 3.18
CA VAL A 270 -32.34 -3.18 3.20
C VAL A 270 -33.08 -2.33 2.14
N LEU A 271 -33.48 -2.96 1.04
CA LEU A 271 -34.33 -2.42 -0.01
C LEU A 271 -35.37 -3.48 -0.36
N GLU A 272 -36.65 -3.10 -0.37
CA GLU A 272 -37.75 -4.03 -0.66
C GLU A 272 -37.73 -4.50 -2.11
N GLN A 273 -38.38 -5.64 -2.38
CA GLN A 273 -38.33 -6.39 -3.66
C GLN A 273 -38.61 -5.55 -4.93
N ASP A 274 -39.36 -4.46 -4.83
CA ASP A 274 -39.72 -3.57 -5.95
C ASP A 274 -39.17 -2.14 -5.83
N SER A 275 -38.20 -1.95 -4.95
CA SER A 275 -37.55 -0.65 -4.74
C SER A 275 -36.60 -0.33 -5.89
N VAL A 276 -36.85 0.77 -6.59
CA VAL A 276 -35.99 1.25 -7.69
C VAL A 276 -35.31 2.54 -7.30
N LEU A 277 -34.02 2.50 -6.99
CA LEU A 277 -33.20 3.69 -6.81
C LEU A 277 -32.89 4.32 -8.16
N LYS A 278 -33.03 5.64 -8.29
CA LYS A 278 -32.64 6.37 -9.51
C LYS A 278 -31.77 7.56 -9.18
N GLY A 279 -30.68 7.69 -9.91
CA GLY A 279 -29.74 8.79 -9.74
C GLY A 279 -29.05 9.17 -11.04
N THR A 280 -28.47 10.37 -11.00
CA THR A 280 -27.63 10.90 -12.08
C THR A 280 -26.23 11.13 -11.54
N ILE A 281 -25.23 10.52 -12.17
CA ILE A 281 -23.82 10.84 -11.94
C ILE A 281 -23.51 12.10 -12.76
N LYS A 282 -23.00 13.13 -12.10
CA LYS A 282 -22.72 14.43 -12.72
C LYS A 282 -21.66 14.30 -13.82
N ALA A 283 -21.86 15.07 -14.89
CA ALA A 283 -20.94 15.18 -16.02
C ALA A 283 -19.48 15.46 -15.61
N ALA A 284 -19.27 16.36 -14.64
CA ALA A 284 -17.92 16.77 -14.20
C ALA A 284 -17.10 15.63 -13.57
N SER A 285 -17.75 14.54 -13.14
CA SER A 285 -17.09 13.35 -12.57
C SER A 285 -16.63 12.35 -13.64
N LEU A 286 -16.95 12.61 -14.92
CA LEU A 286 -16.77 11.68 -16.03
C LEU A 286 -15.82 12.26 -17.08
N LEU A 287 -15.01 11.42 -17.74
CA LEU A 287 -14.01 11.92 -18.68
C LEU A 287 -14.64 12.59 -19.92
N ASN A 288 -15.71 12.01 -20.44
CA ASN A 288 -16.46 12.56 -21.58
C ASN A 288 -17.35 13.77 -21.23
N LYS A 289 -17.36 14.22 -19.96
CA LYS A 289 -18.19 15.31 -19.46
C LYS A 289 -19.69 15.16 -19.75
N THR A 290 -20.19 13.93 -19.86
CA THR A 290 -21.60 13.64 -20.17
C THR A 290 -22.23 12.91 -19.00
N ALA A 291 -23.23 13.52 -18.35
CA ALA A 291 -23.88 12.93 -17.18
C ALA A 291 -24.48 11.56 -17.50
N ILE A 292 -24.51 10.67 -16.52
CA ILE A 292 -25.06 9.31 -16.64
C ILE A 292 -26.28 9.17 -15.75
N ASN A 293 -27.36 8.67 -16.32
CA ASN A 293 -28.54 8.25 -15.55
C ASN A 293 -28.44 6.76 -15.28
N PHE A 294 -28.75 6.34 -14.05
CA PHE A 294 -28.83 4.94 -13.70
C PHE A 294 -30.08 4.66 -12.88
N ASP A 295 -30.59 3.44 -13.02
CA ASP A 295 -31.59 2.88 -12.13
C ASP A 295 -31.13 1.52 -11.61
N VAL A 296 -31.49 1.24 -10.36
CA VAL A 296 -30.96 0.12 -9.61
C VAL A 296 -32.08 -0.50 -8.80
N THR A 297 -32.26 -1.80 -8.98
CA THR A 297 -33.17 -2.64 -8.20
C THR A 297 -32.34 -3.65 -7.43
N LEU A 298 -32.26 -3.48 -6.11
CA LEU A 298 -31.51 -4.36 -5.22
C LEU A 298 -32.50 -5.05 -4.28
N ASN A 299 -32.37 -6.37 -4.16
CA ASN A 299 -33.08 -7.14 -3.15
C ASN A 299 -32.04 -8.00 -2.41
N VAL A 300 -31.61 -7.53 -1.24
CA VAL A 300 -30.58 -8.20 -0.42
C VAL A 300 -31.17 -8.48 0.95
N THR A 301 -31.18 -9.77 1.32
CA THR A 301 -31.68 -10.28 2.60
C THR A 301 -30.66 -11.23 3.22
N GLY A 302 -30.47 -11.13 4.53
CA GLY A 302 -29.58 -12.00 5.31
C GLY A 302 -28.69 -11.21 6.27
N GLU A 303 -27.99 -11.89 7.19
CA GLU A 303 -27.20 -11.23 8.23
C GLU A 303 -25.80 -10.83 7.73
N GLY A 304 -25.27 -9.70 8.21
CA GLY A 304 -23.93 -9.20 7.90
C GLY A 304 -23.90 -8.13 6.82
N ILE A 305 -22.70 -7.87 6.30
CA ILE A 305 -22.43 -6.81 5.31
C ILE A 305 -22.35 -7.42 3.92
N TYR A 306 -23.08 -6.85 2.96
CA TYR A 306 -23.09 -7.23 1.56
C TYR A 306 -22.57 -6.06 0.71
N ASP A 307 -21.56 -6.30 -0.10
CA ASP A 307 -21.11 -5.36 -1.14
C ASP A 307 -21.95 -5.61 -2.41
N ALA A 308 -22.69 -4.60 -2.86
CA ALA A 308 -23.35 -4.58 -4.15
C ALA A 308 -22.62 -3.62 -5.09
N VAL A 309 -21.84 -4.17 -6.01
CA VAL A 309 -21.02 -3.42 -6.98
C VAL A 309 -21.73 -3.37 -8.32
N ILE A 310 -22.19 -2.18 -8.71
CA ILE A 310 -22.78 -1.89 -10.01
C ILE A 310 -21.66 -1.47 -10.97
N LYS A 311 -21.28 -2.36 -11.88
CA LYS A 311 -20.31 -2.07 -12.93
C LYS A 311 -21.01 -1.50 -14.14
N LEU A 312 -20.78 -0.22 -14.42
CA LEU A 312 -21.19 0.39 -15.68
C LEU A 312 -20.27 -0.16 -16.77
N ASN A 313 -20.87 -0.93 -17.69
CA ASN A 313 -20.15 -1.52 -18.82
C ASN A 313 -19.64 -0.40 -19.77
N ASN A 314 -18.56 -0.62 -20.51
CA ASN A 314 -18.11 0.39 -21.48
C ASN A 314 -19.13 0.58 -22.61
N ASN A 315 -19.46 1.84 -22.91
CA ASN A 315 -20.23 2.17 -24.10
C ASN A 315 -19.27 2.31 -25.31
N PRO A 316 -19.49 1.58 -26.41
CA PRO A 316 -18.60 1.57 -27.58
C PRO A 316 -18.31 2.95 -28.18
N ALA A 317 -19.24 3.91 -28.05
CA ALA A 317 -19.09 5.23 -28.64
C ALA A 317 -18.29 6.21 -27.79
N GLN A 318 -18.10 5.93 -26.50
CA GLN A 318 -17.58 6.92 -25.55
C GLN A 318 -16.37 6.47 -24.73
N ASN A 319 -16.01 5.18 -24.75
CA ASN A 319 -14.81 4.46 -24.22
C ASN A 319 -14.03 5.00 -23.01
N VAL A 320 -14.56 5.95 -22.25
CA VAL A 320 -13.84 6.62 -21.18
C VAL A 320 -14.83 7.28 -20.25
N LEU A 321 -15.21 6.50 -19.26
CA LEU A 321 -16.16 6.94 -18.27
C LEU A 321 -15.47 7.73 -17.15
N TRP A 322 -14.20 7.49 -16.78
CA TRP A 322 -13.71 7.95 -15.47
C TRP A 322 -12.37 8.68 -15.46
N TRP A 323 -12.34 9.75 -14.68
CA TRP A 323 -11.15 10.48 -14.27
C TRP A 323 -10.88 10.22 -12.78
N PRO A 324 -9.62 10.20 -12.33
CA PRO A 324 -9.33 10.10 -10.91
C PRO A 324 -9.86 11.34 -10.15
N GLY A 325 -10.58 11.12 -9.05
CA GLY A 325 -11.06 12.22 -8.17
C GLY A 325 -9.92 12.97 -7.49
N GLY A 326 -10.14 14.17 -6.95
CA GLY A 326 -9.08 14.97 -6.31
C GLY A 326 -8.20 15.71 -7.33
N LYS A 327 -6.87 15.57 -7.24
CA LYS A 327 -5.89 16.28 -8.10
C LYS A 327 -6.11 15.98 -9.59
N SER A 328 -5.92 16.94 -10.48
CA SER A 328 -6.05 16.68 -11.92
C SER A 328 -4.84 15.88 -12.47
N ILE A 329 -4.98 15.27 -13.65
CA ILE A 329 -3.81 14.81 -14.43
C ILE A 329 -3.51 15.92 -15.44
N TYR A 330 -2.30 16.47 -15.40
CA TYR A 330 -1.84 17.38 -16.45
C TYR A 330 -1.60 16.58 -17.74
N MET A 331 -1.96 17.12 -18.91
CA MET A 331 -1.69 16.46 -20.19
C MET A 331 -0.41 17.06 -20.82
N PRO A 332 0.73 16.33 -20.80
CA PRO A 332 1.99 16.86 -21.32
C PRO A 332 1.94 17.16 -22.81
N ASN A 333 2.67 18.18 -23.24
CA ASN A 333 2.82 18.54 -24.65
C ASN A 333 3.33 17.36 -25.49
N GLN A 334 4.29 16.61 -24.95
CA GLN A 334 4.88 15.44 -25.61
C GLN A 334 3.88 14.29 -25.82
N LEU A 335 2.80 14.24 -25.03
CA LEU A 335 1.80 13.17 -25.11
C LEU A 335 0.54 13.60 -25.87
N LYS A 336 0.50 14.79 -26.46
CA LYS A 336 -0.66 15.31 -27.22
C LYS A 336 -1.05 14.45 -28.43
N SER A 337 -0.09 13.77 -29.04
CA SER A 337 -0.33 12.86 -30.16
C SER A 337 -0.84 11.47 -29.73
N ASN A 338 -0.70 11.11 -28.45
CA ASN A 338 -1.19 9.83 -27.94
C ASN A 338 -2.72 9.88 -27.76
N ASN A 339 -3.44 9.00 -28.44
CA ASN A 339 -4.88 8.87 -28.24
C ASN A 339 -5.17 7.96 -27.03
N PHE A 340 -5.26 8.53 -25.84
CA PHE A 340 -5.51 7.78 -24.59
C PHE A 340 -6.85 7.04 -24.55
N ASN A 341 -7.79 7.35 -25.46
CA ASN A 341 -9.08 6.69 -25.55
C ASN A 341 -9.05 5.42 -26.41
N ASP A 342 -7.98 5.24 -27.19
CA ASP A 342 -7.74 4.04 -27.98
C ASP A 342 -6.82 3.10 -27.22
N ASN A 343 -7.34 1.93 -26.84
CA ASN A 343 -6.57 0.92 -26.12
C ASN A 343 -5.41 0.33 -26.96
N ASN A 344 -5.30 0.65 -28.26
CA ASN A 344 -4.14 0.32 -29.07
C ASN A 344 -3.01 1.35 -29.04
N SER A 345 -3.25 2.56 -28.51
CA SER A 345 -2.20 3.54 -28.26
C SER A 345 -1.19 3.01 -27.24
N GLN A 346 0.01 3.59 -27.22
CA GLN A 346 1.05 3.24 -26.25
C GLN A 346 0.54 3.41 -24.81
N TRP A 347 -0.09 4.55 -24.55
CA TRP A 347 -0.74 4.86 -23.28
C TRP A 347 -2.25 4.93 -23.46
N SER A 348 -2.98 4.33 -22.54
CA SER A 348 -4.44 4.20 -22.62
C SER A 348 -5.04 4.42 -21.25
N TYR A 349 -6.19 5.09 -21.20
CA TYR A 349 -6.96 5.16 -19.97
C TYR A 349 -7.41 3.77 -19.52
N GLU A 350 -7.59 2.78 -20.40
CA GLU A 350 -7.88 1.41 -19.97
C GLU A 350 -6.71 0.73 -19.22
N ARG A 351 -5.50 1.28 -19.33
CA ARG A 351 -4.27 0.78 -18.73
C ARG A 351 -3.63 1.83 -17.83
N MET A 352 -4.40 2.23 -16.82
CA MET A 352 -3.97 3.18 -15.81
C MET A 352 -4.48 2.79 -14.41
N ASP A 353 -3.79 3.30 -13.40
CA ASP A 353 -4.26 3.33 -12.01
C ASP A 353 -3.76 4.61 -11.33
N TRP A 354 -4.27 4.94 -10.15
CA TRP A 354 -3.90 6.15 -9.46
C TRP A 354 -4.10 6.04 -7.95
N SER A 355 -3.42 6.92 -7.25
CA SER A 355 -3.57 7.23 -5.83
C SER A 355 -3.97 8.70 -5.68
N ASP A 356 -3.87 9.28 -4.49
CA ASP A 356 -4.19 10.70 -4.29
C ASP A 356 -3.18 11.62 -4.98
N ASN A 357 -1.90 11.23 -5.01
CA ASN A 357 -0.78 12.04 -5.48
C ASN A 357 -0.14 11.56 -6.79
N ALA A 358 -0.40 10.34 -7.24
CA ALA A 358 0.20 9.79 -8.46
C ALA A 358 -0.82 9.13 -9.39
N VAL A 359 -0.50 9.11 -10.68
CA VAL A 359 -1.18 8.30 -11.71
C VAL A 359 -0.13 7.50 -12.46
N VAL A 360 -0.39 6.22 -12.69
CA VAL A 360 0.46 5.36 -13.53
C VAL A 360 -0.27 4.94 -14.78
N PHE A 361 0.40 5.05 -15.92
CA PHE A 361 0.02 4.45 -17.20
C PHE A 361 1.02 3.35 -17.54
N TRP A 362 0.55 2.27 -18.16
CA TRP A 362 1.44 1.19 -18.60
C TRP A 362 1.21 0.78 -20.06
N GLU A 363 2.28 0.29 -20.67
CA GLU A 363 2.27 -0.17 -22.06
C GLU A 363 1.41 -1.45 -22.25
N LYS A 364 0.97 -1.66 -23.49
CA LYS A 364 -0.01 -2.70 -23.84
C LYS A 364 0.40 -4.12 -23.46
N GLY A 365 1.68 -4.50 -23.52
CA GLY A 365 2.08 -5.89 -23.27
C GLY A 365 2.03 -6.31 -21.81
N PHE A 366 1.79 -5.40 -20.85
CA PHE A 366 1.39 -5.79 -19.50
C PHE A 366 -0.07 -6.28 -19.41
N GLY A 367 -0.88 -6.08 -20.45
CA GLY A 367 -2.31 -6.39 -20.44
C GLY A 367 -3.13 -5.40 -19.60
N SER A 368 -4.28 -5.86 -19.10
CA SER A 368 -5.18 -5.04 -18.26
C SER A 368 -4.74 -4.94 -16.80
N ASP A 369 -3.83 -5.82 -16.35
CA ASP A 369 -3.34 -5.87 -14.98
C ASP A 369 -1.86 -6.32 -14.96
N PRO A 370 -0.91 -5.40 -14.76
CA PRO A 370 0.52 -5.72 -14.68
C PRO A 370 0.88 -6.74 -13.59
N SER A 371 0.04 -6.92 -12.56
CA SER A 371 0.28 -7.89 -11.49
C SER A 371 0.05 -9.34 -11.92
N SER A 372 -0.67 -9.53 -13.03
CA SER A 372 -0.98 -10.84 -13.62
C SER A 372 0.10 -11.33 -14.60
N SER A 373 1.06 -10.46 -14.95
CA SER A 373 2.18 -10.82 -15.84
C SER A 373 3.10 -11.84 -15.19
N ALA A 374 3.49 -12.88 -15.93
CA ALA A 374 4.40 -13.92 -15.43
C ALA A 374 5.87 -13.47 -15.38
N THR A 375 6.30 -12.61 -16.32
CA THR A 375 7.70 -12.24 -16.53
C THR A 375 8.00 -10.77 -16.26
N LYS A 376 6.98 -9.89 -16.35
CA LYS A 376 7.10 -8.44 -16.17
C LYS A 376 6.13 -7.97 -15.08
N LYS A 377 6.08 -8.72 -13.97
CA LYS A 377 5.10 -8.50 -12.91
C LYS A 377 5.35 -7.18 -12.20
N VAL A 378 4.32 -6.35 -12.06
CA VAL A 378 4.34 -5.18 -11.17
C VAL A 378 3.01 -5.13 -10.43
N ASP A 379 3.05 -5.14 -9.09
CA ASP A 379 1.84 -4.88 -8.30
C ASP A 379 1.62 -3.37 -8.21
N ILE A 380 0.75 -2.86 -9.10
CA ILE A 380 0.46 -1.44 -9.21
C ILE A 380 -0.11 -0.85 -7.92
N LYS A 381 -0.90 -1.61 -7.16
CA LYS A 381 -1.48 -1.12 -5.90
C LYS A 381 -0.42 -0.95 -4.83
N THR A 382 0.45 -1.96 -4.70
CA THR A 382 1.59 -1.89 -3.77
C THR A 382 2.55 -0.75 -4.17
N MET A 383 2.84 -0.62 -5.47
CA MET A 383 3.68 0.46 -6.00
C MET A 383 3.11 1.84 -5.64
N LEU A 384 1.82 2.09 -5.94
CA LEU A 384 1.15 3.35 -5.62
C LEU A 384 1.10 3.61 -4.10
N SER A 385 0.90 2.57 -3.28
CA SER A 385 0.94 2.71 -1.81
C SER A 385 2.32 3.13 -1.30
N ASN A 386 3.40 2.61 -1.90
CA ASN A 386 4.76 3.00 -1.53
C ASN A 386 5.06 4.44 -2.00
N ILE A 387 4.62 4.82 -3.20
CA ILE A 387 4.71 6.20 -3.68
C ILE A 387 3.99 7.16 -2.75
N GLU A 388 2.79 6.82 -2.26
CA GLU A 388 2.08 7.66 -1.28
C GLU A 388 2.84 7.81 0.04
N HIS A 389 3.54 6.75 0.49
CA HIS A 389 4.41 6.82 1.65
C HIS A 389 5.58 7.79 1.43
N ASP A 390 6.29 7.67 0.31
CA ASP A 390 7.43 8.51 -0.05
C ASP A 390 7.00 9.97 -0.26
N TYR A 391 5.91 10.17 -1.01
CA TYR A 391 5.33 11.48 -1.31
C TYR A 391 4.93 12.20 -0.03
N LYS A 392 4.26 11.50 0.90
CA LYS A 392 3.90 12.04 2.21
C LYS A 392 5.14 12.52 2.96
N PHE A 393 6.21 11.73 2.96
CA PHE A 393 7.45 12.11 3.65
C PHE A 393 8.10 13.36 3.02
N TYR A 394 8.19 13.45 1.69
CA TYR A 394 8.82 14.60 1.02
C TYR A 394 7.97 15.88 1.09
N TYR A 395 6.65 15.74 1.00
CA TYR A 395 5.72 16.87 1.09
C TYR A 395 5.51 17.33 2.55
N ASP A 396 5.09 16.44 3.45
CA ASP A 396 4.68 16.82 4.82
C ASP A 396 5.85 16.88 5.82
N THR A 397 6.89 16.06 5.66
CA THR A 397 7.96 15.97 6.68
C THR A 397 9.17 16.80 6.27
N MET A 398 9.62 16.67 5.03
CA MET A 398 10.80 17.40 4.54
C MET A 398 10.45 18.78 3.98
N HIS A 399 9.16 19.06 3.76
CA HIS A 399 8.67 20.30 3.18
C HIS A 399 9.42 20.67 1.90
N PHE A 400 9.66 19.73 0.98
CA PHE A 400 10.42 20.01 -0.25
C PHE A 400 9.71 21.02 -1.16
N VAL A 401 8.40 21.13 -1.04
CA VAL A 401 7.56 22.12 -1.69
C VAL A 401 6.72 22.83 -0.63
N LYS A 402 6.19 24.00 -0.98
CA LYS A 402 5.36 24.78 -0.06
C LYS A 402 3.89 24.38 -0.20
N ALA A 403 3.38 23.66 0.80
CA ALA A 403 1.99 23.22 0.84
C ALA A 403 0.99 24.39 0.66
N GLY A 404 -0.02 24.17 -0.17
CA GLY A 404 -1.01 25.18 -0.56
C GLY A 404 -0.52 26.19 -1.61
N GLN A 405 0.75 26.12 -2.01
CA GLN A 405 1.39 27.02 -2.97
C GLN A 405 2.24 26.25 -4.00
N THR A 406 1.91 24.98 -4.24
CA THR A 406 2.66 24.13 -5.17
C THR A 406 1.76 23.51 -6.22
N LYS A 407 2.31 23.26 -7.42
CA LYS A 407 1.61 22.49 -8.46
C LYS A 407 1.37 21.04 -8.06
N ALA A 408 2.12 20.53 -7.10
CA ALA A 408 1.82 19.25 -6.45
C ALA A 408 0.40 19.22 -5.87
N ASP A 409 -0.19 20.36 -5.45
CA ASP A 409 -1.56 20.42 -4.93
C ASP A 409 -2.62 20.30 -6.02
N GLN A 410 -2.23 20.58 -7.27
CA GLN A 410 -3.13 20.65 -8.41
C GLN A 410 -3.07 19.40 -9.27
N TYR A 411 -1.87 18.84 -9.46
CA TYR A 411 -1.60 17.76 -10.38
C TYR A 411 -1.00 16.54 -9.70
N ARG A 412 -1.42 15.36 -10.16
CA ARG A 412 -0.77 14.08 -9.83
C ARG A 412 0.58 13.97 -10.54
N THR A 413 1.55 13.37 -9.86
CA THR A 413 2.79 12.89 -10.49
C THR A 413 2.46 11.81 -11.51
N ILE A 414 2.97 11.96 -12.74
CA ILE A 414 2.69 11.04 -13.85
C ILE A 414 3.75 9.96 -13.92
N ILE A 415 3.37 8.70 -13.88
CA ILE A 415 4.28 7.56 -13.95
C ILE A 415 4.01 6.80 -15.25
N MET A 416 5.06 6.62 -16.05
CA MET A 416 5.02 5.93 -17.32
C MET A 416 5.78 4.61 -17.16
N LEU A 417 5.05 3.50 -17.10
CA LEU A 417 5.59 2.15 -16.93
C LEU A 417 5.86 1.49 -18.29
N TYR A 418 7.14 1.38 -18.63
CA TYR A 418 7.66 0.83 -19.88
C TYR A 418 7.88 -0.69 -19.80
N GLU A 419 7.60 -1.35 -20.92
CA GLU A 419 7.67 -2.80 -21.10
C GLU A 419 9.04 -3.26 -21.64
N GLN A 420 10.13 -2.67 -21.13
CA GLN A 420 11.50 -2.93 -21.59
C GLN A 420 12.35 -3.70 -20.57
N ALA A 421 13.30 -4.50 -21.07
CA ALA A 421 14.23 -5.24 -20.23
C ALA A 421 15.38 -4.36 -19.71
N ASP A 422 15.83 -3.41 -20.52
CA ASP A 422 16.89 -2.47 -20.14
C ASP A 422 16.43 -1.60 -18.96
N TRP A 423 17.32 -1.40 -17.99
CA TRP A 423 17.04 -0.61 -16.79
C TRP A 423 16.59 0.80 -17.18
N LEU A 424 15.45 1.22 -16.63
CA LEU A 424 14.94 2.57 -16.75
C LEU A 424 14.35 2.96 -15.41
N ALA A 425 14.93 3.99 -14.81
CA ALA A 425 14.41 4.71 -13.66
C ALA A 425 14.84 6.16 -13.84
N THR A 426 13.88 7.04 -14.02
CA THR A 426 14.15 8.47 -14.23
C THR A 426 12.99 9.27 -13.69
N GLY A 427 13.26 10.18 -12.76
CA GLY A 427 12.35 11.14 -12.20
C GLY A 427 12.68 12.56 -12.66
N SER A 428 11.66 13.33 -13.01
CA SER A 428 11.75 14.75 -13.36
C SER A 428 10.33 15.32 -13.40
N GLY A 429 9.93 15.94 -14.52
CA GLY A 429 8.55 16.32 -14.79
C GLY A 429 8.31 16.80 -16.22
N TYR A 430 7.09 17.26 -16.46
CA TYR A 430 6.62 17.73 -17.76
C TYR A 430 6.28 19.21 -17.75
N ASP A 431 6.76 19.93 -18.77
CA ASP A 431 6.32 21.28 -19.15
C ASP A 431 6.34 22.33 -18.03
N SER A 432 7.18 22.12 -17.01
CA SER A 432 7.20 22.87 -15.76
C SER A 432 5.83 22.91 -15.07
N GLN A 433 5.01 21.86 -15.22
CA GLN A 433 3.66 21.77 -14.65
C GLN A 433 3.51 20.66 -13.61
N THR A 434 4.04 19.46 -13.85
CA THR A 434 3.85 18.32 -12.94
C THR A 434 5.11 17.47 -12.88
N GLY A 435 5.32 16.79 -11.75
CA GLY A 435 6.34 15.77 -11.60
C GLY A 435 6.03 14.54 -12.45
N ALA A 436 7.06 13.81 -12.88
CA ALA A 436 6.90 12.60 -13.67
C ALA A 436 8.03 11.59 -13.43
N ILE A 437 7.70 10.32 -13.63
CA ILE A 437 8.64 9.20 -13.57
C ILE A 437 8.49 8.35 -14.83
N TRP A 438 9.60 7.96 -15.43
CA TRP A 438 9.67 6.95 -16.48
C TRP A 438 10.41 5.75 -15.91
N ILE A 439 9.77 4.58 -15.93
CA ILE A 439 10.26 3.41 -15.19
C ILE A 439 9.98 2.10 -15.92
N ASN A 440 10.86 1.12 -15.81
CA ASN A 440 10.58 -0.25 -16.26
C ASN A 440 10.09 -1.13 -15.10
N TYR A 441 9.68 -2.37 -15.40
CA TYR A 441 9.12 -3.28 -14.39
C TYR A 441 10.12 -3.68 -13.28
N SER A 442 11.43 -3.73 -13.54
CA SER A 442 12.40 -4.07 -12.49
C SER A 442 12.56 -2.93 -11.49
N ALA A 443 12.69 -1.70 -11.97
CA ALA A 443 12.81 -0.52 -11.12
C ALA A 443 11.52 -0.23 -10.35
N ALA A 444 10.35 -0.47 -10.97
CA ALA A 444 9.04 -0.31 -10.32
C ALA A 444 8.80 -1.29 -9.16
N ASN A 445 9.59 -2.36 -9.03
CA ASN A 445 9.54 -3.29 -7.90
C ASN A 445 10.59 -2.99 -6.82
N ASP A 446 11.46 -1.98 -7.02
CA ASP A 446 12.44 -1.55 -6.04
C ASP A 446 11.98 -0.25 -5.36
N ASN A 447 11.54 -0.37 -4.11
CA ASN A 447 11.05 0.77 -3.33
C ASN A 447 12.10 1.86 -3.13
N ALA A 448 13.38 1.51 -2.97
CA ALA A 448 14.42 2.51 -2.77
C ALA A 448 14.68 3.30 -4.05
N THR A 449 14.59 2.63 -5.21
CA THR A 449 14.63 3.29 -6.53
C THR A 449 13.39 4.17 -6.73
N LEU A 450 12.18 3.70 -6.44
CA LEU A 450 10.97 4.52 -6.55
C LEU A 450 11.04 5.80 -5.69
N ALA A 451 11.52 5.68 -4.45
CA ALA A 451 11.70 6.82 -3.56
C ALA A 451 12.70 7.83 -4.12
N HIS A 452 13.81 7.34 -4.71
CA HIS A 452 14.79 8.17 -5.39
C HIS A 452 14.15 8.95 -6.55
N GLU A 453 13.41 8.27 -7.43
CA GLU A 453 12.77 8.94 -8.58
C GLU A 453 11.66 9.90 -8.15
N ILE A 454 10.86 9.56 -7.13
CA ILE A 454 9.89 10.50 -6.53
C ILE A 454 10.65 11.70 -5.95
N GLY A 455 11.83 11.50 -5.38
CA GLY A 455 12.66 12.59 -4.89
C GLY A 455 13.02 13.61 -5.96
N HIS A 456 13.43 13.14 -7.14
CA HIS A 456 13.62 13.99 -8.32
C HIS A 456 12.35 14.71 -8.77
N THR A 457 11.18 14.10 -8.63
CA THR A 457 9.93 14.81 -8.96
C THR A 457 9.70 16.02 -8.04
N PHE A 458 10.03 15.93 -6.75
CA PHE A 458 9.94 17.06 -5.82
C PHE A 458 10.98 18.15 -6.11
N GLN A 459 12.19 17.76 -6.52
CA GLN A 459 13.21 18.69 -7.00
C GLN A 459 12.71 19.46 -8.23
N TYR A 460 12.13 18.76 -9.21
CA TYR A 460 11.52 19.39 -10.39
C TYR A 460 10.36 20.32 -10.04
N LEU A 461 9.48 19.90 -9.12
CA LEU A 461 8.30 20.67 -8.71
C LEU A 461 8.65 22.04 -8.13
N ASN A 462 9.80 22.20 -7.48
CA ASN A 462 10.25 23.53 -7.03
C ASN A 462 10.39 24.52 -8.20
N SER A 463 10.90 24.08 -9.35
CA SER A 463 10.97 24.91 -10.56
C SER A 463 9.60 25.16 -11.17
N CYS A 464 8.70 24.16 -11.11
CA CYS A 464 7.31 24.32 -11.51
C CYS A 464 6.60 25.43 -10.71
N ASP A 465 6.98 25.59 -9.45
CA ASP A 465 6.45 26.59 -8.51
C ASP A 465 7.10 27.97 -8.67
N GLY A 466 8.05 28.12 -9.60
CA GLY A 466 8.70 29.38 -9.96
C GLY A 466 10.04 29.65 -9.25
N ASN A 467 10.59 28.67 -8.52
CA ASN A 467 11.90 28.81 -7.87
C ASN A 467 13.03 28.44 -8.85
N TYR A 468 14.25 28.91 -8.59
CA TYR A 468 15.44 28.50 -9.35
C TYR A 468 15.74 27.01 -9.13
N ALA A 469 15.72 26.55 -7.89
CA ALA A 469 15.74 25.13 -7.52
C ALA A 469 16.87 24.32 -8.17
N PHE A 470 18.04 24.92 -8.37
CA PHE A 470 19.16 24.30 -9.08
C PHE A 470 18.75 23.73 -10.45
N THR A 471 17.78 24.37 -11.10
CA THR A 471 17.32 24.02 -12.45
C THR A 471 17.90 25.01 -13.46
N GLY A 472 18.39 24.47 -14.58
CA GLY A 472 19.04 25.26 -15.63
C GLY A 472 20.13 24.47 -16.34
N SER A 473 20.80 25.10 -17.30
CA SER A 473 21.89 24.51 -18.08
C SER A 473 23.28 24.84 -17.50
N GLN A 474 23.35 25.27 -16.24
CA GLN A 474 24.64 25.52 -15.59
C GLN A 474 25.35 24.20 -15.37
N ASN A 475 26.62 24.12 -15.73
CA ASN A 475 27.37 22.88 -15.62
C ASN A 475 27.81 22.57 -14.18
N TYR A 476 27.48 23.35 -13.16
CA TYR A 476 27.95 23.15 -11.78
C TYR A 476 26.85 22.74 -10.78
N ILE A 477 25.62 22.49 -11.26
CA ILE A 477 24.46 22.19 -10.41
C ILE A 477 23.90 20.77 -10.61
N GLY A 478 24.46 19.96 -11.50
CA GLY A 478 23.93 18.62 -11.77
C GLY A 478 24.17 17.63 -10.61
N GLN A 479 25.19 17.85 -9.79
CA GLN A 479 25.60 16.90 -8.75
C GLN A 479 24.63 16.92 -7.57
N ILE A 480 24.14 18.11 -7.19
CA ILE A 480 23.18 18.25 -6.09
C ILE A 480 21.84 17.56 -6.40
N TRP A 481 21.46 17.45 -7.68
CA TRP A 481 20.27 16.71 -8.13
C TRP A 481 20.30 15.26 -7.64
N GLU A 482 21.37 14.54 -7.98
CA GLU A 482 21.56 13.14 -7.60
C GLU A 482 21.82 12.97 -6.10
N GLN A 483 22.70 13.81 -5.53
CA GLN A 483 23.02 13.74 -4.10
C GLN A 483 21.77 13.93 -3.24
N THR A 484 20.86 14.82 -3.65
CA THR A 484 19.62 15.10 -2.94
C THR A 484 18.64 13.94 -3.05
N ALA A 485 18.47 13.32 -4.23
CA ALA A 485 17.57 12.18 -4.38
C ALA A 485 18.06 10.95 -3.60
N GLN A 486 19.38 10.70 -3.61
CA GLN A 486 19.99 9.70 -2.74
C GLN A 486 19.69 10.01 -1.27
N TYR A 487 19.96 11.25 -0.82
CA TYR A 487 19.69 11.66 0.56
C TYR A 487 18.21 11.42 0.94
N GLN A 488 17.27 11.89 0.13
CA GLN A 488 15.82 11.73 0.34
C GLN A 488 15.42 10.26 0.50
N ALA A 489 15.88 9.39 -0.39
CA ALA A 489 15.56 7.97 -0.34
C ALA A 489 16.30 7.24 0.80
N THR A 490 17.51 7.68 1.18
CA THR A 490 18.25 7.08 2.31
C THR A 490 17.55 7.23 3.65
N LEU A 491 16.73 8.28 3.82
CA LEU A 491 15.98 8.51 5.07
C LEU A 491 14.85 7.49 5.27
N LEU A 492 14.29 6.98 4.17
CA LEU A 492 13.22 5.99 4.17
C LEU A 492 13.77 4.55 4.09
N TYR A 493 14.83 4.34 3.29
CA TYR A 493 15.38 3.03 2.97
C TYR A 493 16.90 2.92 3.24
N PRO A 494 17.39 3.20 4.46
CA PRO A 494 18.83 3.39 4.74
C PRO A 494 19.71 2.17 4.39
N THR A 495 19.19 0.94 4.51
CA THR A 495 19.96 -0.28 4.22
C THR A 495 20.22 -0.49 2.72
N ALA A 496 19.36 0.04 1.85
CA ALA A 496 19.57 -0.04 0.39
C ALA A 496 20.81 0.75 -0.05
N TYR A 497 21.28 1.67 0.80
CA TYR A 497 22.36 2.59 0.50
C TYR A 497 23.73 2.18 1.04
N PHE A 498 23.84 1.02 1.69
CA PHE A 498 25.13 0.52 2.19
C PHE A 498 26.14 0.24 1.06
N SER A 499 25.66 -0.15 -0.12
CA SER A 499 26.47 -0.44 -1.31
C SER A 499 27.17 0.79 -1.89
N TYR A 500 26.79 2.00 -1.49
CA TYR A 500 27.44 3.24 -1.95
C TYR A 500 28.68 3.61 -1.14
N ILE A 501 28.82 3.06 0.08
CA ILE A 501 29.97 3.34 0.95
C ILE A 501 31.31 3.00 0.26
N PRO A 502 31.50 1.79 -0.34
CA PRO A 502 32.74 1.47 -1.04
C PRO A 502 33.04 2.39 -2.24
N SER A 503 32.02 3.00 -2.85
CA SER A 503 32.19 3.97 -3.95
C SER A 503 32.58 5.36 -3.44
N PHE A 504 32.06 5.75 -2.27
CA PHE A 504 32.34 7.03 -1.62
C PHE A 504 33.75 7.11 -1.05
N LEU A 505 34.19 6.11 -0.27
CA LEU A 505 35.44 6.18 0.50
C LEU A 505 36.71 6.45 -0.32
N PRO A 506 36.89 5.92 -1.55
CA PRO A 506 38.04 6.27 -2.39
C PRO A 506 38.03 7.73 -2.85
N LYS A 507 36.86 8.38 -2.86
CA LYS A 507 36.62 9.67 -3.51
C LYS A 507 36.40 10.81 -2.51
N THR A 508 36.65 10.59 -1.22
CA THR A 508 36.45 11.61 -0.18
C THR A 508 37.32 12.86 -0.37
N HIS A 509 38.44 12.73 -1.08
CA HIS A 509 39.34 13.83 -1.42
C HIS A 509 38.80 14.78 -2.49
N LEU A 510 37.79 14.36 -3.28
CA LEU A 510 37.22 15.18 -4.34
C LEU A 510 36.34 16.29 -3.78
N ASN A 511 36.02 17.26 -4.63
CA ASN A 511 35.12 18.37 -4.31
C ASN A 511 33.78 17.85 -3.74
N LEU A 512 33.19 18.59 -2.80
CA LEU A 512 31.87 18.27 -2.22
C LEU A 512 30.81 18.02 -3.31
N LEU A 513 30.83 18.84 -4.37
CA LEU A 513 29.93 18.78 -5.53
C LEU A 513 30.60 18.18 -6.78
N HIS A 514 31.55 17.25 -6.61
CA HIS A 514 32.22 16.60 -7.75
C HIS A 514 31.33 15.57 -8.47
N GLU A 515 31.35 15.55 -9.80
CA GLU A 515 30.50 14.69 -10.64
C GLU A 515 30.71 13.19 -10.40
N ASP A 516 31.94 12.74 -10.18
CA ASP A 516 32.26 11.34 -9.82
C ASP A 516 31.66 10.89 -8.49
N ASN A 517 31.25 11.82 -7.63
CA ASN A 517 30.68 11.57 -6.31
C ASN A 517 29.16 11.80 -6.23
N ARG A 518 28.51 12.17 -7.34
CA ARG A 518 27.09 12.55 -7.36
C ARG A 518 26.14 11.51 -6.74
N TYR A 519 26.41 10.20 -6.92
CA TYR A 519 25.58 9.14 -6.33
C TYR A 519 26.02 8.67 -4.94
N SER A 520 27.24 9.02 -4.53
CA SER A 520 27.90 8.40 -3.36
C SER A 520 28.12 9.39 -2.21
N ASN A 521 28.16 10.69 -2.49
CA ASN A 521 28.38 11.73 -1.48
C ASN A 521 27.09 12.49 -1.11
N PHE A 522 26.08 11.79 -0.62
CA PHE A 522 24.87 12.40 -0.05
C PHE A 522 24.96 12.62 1.47
N TYR A 523 26.05 12.17 2.10
CA TYR A 523 26.25 12.26 3.56
C TYR A 523 26.39 13.69 4.07
N HIS A 524 26.87 14.62 3.24
CA HIS A 524 26.92 16.03 3.63
C HIS A 524 25.52 16.62 3.83
N LEU A 525 24.51 16.16 3.07
CA LEU A 525 23.11 16.54 3.27
C LEU A 525 22.54 15.93 4.57
N GLN A 526 22.94 14.71 4.94
CA GLN A 526 22.63 14.17 6.27
C GLN A 526 23.30 14.98 7.38
N TYR A 527 24.50 15.50 7.16
CA TYR A 527 25.17 16.37 8.11
C TYR A 527 24.47 17.72 8.25
N TRP A 528 24.06 18.36 7.16
CA TRP A 528 23.26 19.59 7.21
C TRP A 528 21.89 19.38 7.86
N HIS A 529 21.25 18.22 7.66
CA HIS A 529 20.07 17.84 8.43
C HIS A 529 20.36 17.82 9.93
N LEU A 530 21.47 17.20 10.37
CA LEU A 530 21.82 17.16 11.80
C LEU A 530 22.00 18.57 12.40
N LEU A 531 22.49 19.53 11.62
CA LEU A 531 22.68 20.90 12.07
C LEU A 531 21.37 21.70 12.09
N HIS A 532 20.55 21.56 11.06
CA HIS A 532 19.46 22.50 10.76
C HIS A 532 18.05 21.89 10.76
N GLY A 533 17.95 20.57 10.95
CA GLY A 533 16.70 19.82 10.95
C GLY A 533 16.33 19.21 9.60
N ILE A 534 15.33 18.33 9.62
CA ILE A 534 14.90 17.52 8.47
C ILE A 534 14.38 18.35 7.29
N ASP A 535 13.82 19.52 7.55
CA ASP A 535 13.22 20.40 6.54
C ASP A 535 14.24 21.29 5.83
N PHE A 536 15.51 21.30 6.28
CA PHE A 536 16.51 22.24 5.79
C PHE A 536 16.86 22.00 4.32
N VAL A 537 17.00 20.75 3.88
CA VAL A 537 17.30 20.47 2.46
C VAL A 537 16.12 20.88 1.57
N GLY A 538 14.88 20.73 2.03
CA GLY A 538 13.72 21.28 1.33
C GLY A 538 13.78 22.81 1.22
N LYS A 539 14.20 23.51 2.29
CA LYS A 539 14.44 24.97 2.27
C LYS A 539 15.56 25.36 1.31
N LEU A 540 16.65 24.58 1.26
CA LEU A 540 17.78 24.82 0.35
C LEU A 540 17.30 24.90 -1.11
N TRP A 541 16.49 23.92 -1.54
CA TRP A 541 15.93 23.88 -2.90
C TRP A 541 14.92 25.00 -3.17
N GLN A 542 14.03 25.29 -2.21
CA GLN A 542 13.03 26.36 -2.37
C GLN A 542 13.65 27.76 -2.42
N GLN A 543 14.72 28.00 -1.66
CA GLN A 543 15.27 29.34 -1.47
C GLN A 543 16.51 29.63 -2.30
N ALA A 544 17.05 28.67 -3.06
CA ALA A 544 18.16 28.90 -3.98
C ALA A 544 17.81 30.01 -4.98
N ILE A 545 18.77 30.91 -5.25
CA ILE A 545 18.61 31.98 -6.24
C ILE A 545 19.48 31.74 -7.47
N THR A 546 19.07 32.27 -8.61
CA THR A 546 19.75 32.05 -9.88
C THR A 546 21.23 32.41 -9.81
N GLY A 547 22.08 31.48 -10.25
CA GLY A 547 23.53 31.62 -10.23
C GLY A 547 24.19 30.84 -9.10
N GLU A 548 23.47 30.55 -8.02
CA GLU A 548 24.02 29.79 -6.89
C GLU A 548 24.24 28.31 -7.22
N ASP A 549 25.29 27.75 -6.64
CA ASP A 549 25.38 26.32 -6.37
C ASP A 549 24.84 25.98 -4.95
N ALA A 550 24.90 24.70 -4.57
CA ALA A 550 24.38 24.27 -3.27
C ALA A 550 25.17 24.83 -2.07
N VAL A 551 26.46 25.14 -2.23
CA VAL A 551 27.31 25.70 -1.17
C VAL A 551 26.98 27.17 -0.95
N GLU A 552 26.85 27.96 -2.02
CA GLU A 552 26.47 29.37 -1.91
C GLU A 552 25.08 29.55 -1.31
N ALA A 553 24.11 28.77 -1.79
CA ALA A 553 22.76 28.76 -1.23
C ALA A 553 22.77 28.38 0.26
N TYR A 554 23.55 27.36 0.64
CA TYR A 554 23.72 26.96 2.04
C TYR A 554 24.28 28.10 2.91
N GLN A 555 25.38 28.71 2.49
CA GLN A 555 26.03 29.81 3.22
C GLN A 555 25.08 30.99 3.40
N ARG A 556 24.35 31.38 2.35
CA ARG A 556 23.39 32.49 2.42
C ARG A 556 22.22 32.18 3.35
N ILE A 557 21.61 31.00 3.24
CA ILE A 557 20.43 30.62 4.05
C ILE A 557 20.79 30.51 5.53
N THR A 558 21.97 29.98 5.85
CA THR A 558 22.45 29.80 7.23
C THR A 558 23.12 31.05 7.80
N GLY A 559 23.53 31.99 6.95
CA GLY A 559 24.22 33.21 7.34
C GLY A 559 25.68 33.01 7.74
N ILE A 560 26.26 31.84 7.46
CA ILE A 560 27.66 31.54 7.80
C ILE A 560 28.60 32.07 6.72
N ASN A 561 29.80 32.47 7.13
CA ASN A 561 30.86 32.86 6.20
C ASN A 561 31.70 31.66 5.74
N GLN A 562 32.60 31.89 4.77
CA GLN A 562 33.46 30.85 4.21
C GLN A 562 34.30 30.10 5.26
N SER A 563 34.83 30.80 6.27
CA SER A 563 35.63 30.17 7.31
C SER A 563 34.78 29.23 8.17
N GLN A 564 33.57 29.65 8.53
CA GLN A 564 32.64 28.82 9.29
C GLN A 564 32.19 27.61 8.47
N PHE A 565 31.93 27.77 7.17
CA PHE A 565 31.63 26.64 6.28
C PHE A 565 32.81 25.65 6.22
N ASN A 566 34.04 26.13 6.13
CA ASN A 566 35.22 25.25 6.16
C ASN A 566 35.34 24.47 7.49
N ASP A 567 34.98 25.11 8.61
CA ASP A 567 34.96 24.45 9.93
C ASP A 567 33.89 23.35 9.99
N GLU A 568 32.71 23.60 9.42
CA GLU A 568 31.65 22.60 9.27
C GLU A 568 32.05 21.43 8.35
N ILE A 569 32.73 21.71 7.23
CA ILE A 569 33.26 20.67 6.34
C ILE A 569 34.30 19.79 7.04
N TYR A 570 35.16 20.39 7.87
CA TYR A 570 36.09 19.60 8.69
C TYR A 570 35.36 18.75 9.73
N ASP A 571 34.30 19.28 10.36
CA ASP A 571 33.46 18.50 11.28
C ASP A 571 32.75 17.34 10.56
N TYR A 572 32.23 17.57 9.36
CA TYR A 572 31.70 16.53 8.49
C TYR A 572 32.75 15.45 8.16
N ALA A 573 33.97 15.85 7.78
CA ALA A 573 35.06 14.94 7.44
C ALA A 573 35.41 14.01 8.62
N ARG A 574 35.64 14.57 9.82
CA ARG A 574 35.99 13.77 11.01
C ARG A 574 34.85 12.86 11.48
N ARG A 575 33.58 13.25 11.29
CA ARG A 575 32.39 12.42 11.61
C ARG A 575 32.21 11.23 10.68
N THR A 576 32.76 11.29 9.46
CA THR A 576 32.75 10.16 8.54
C THR A 576 33.52 8.95 9.10
N LEU A 577 34.49 9.16 10.01
CA LEU A 577 35.30 8.09 10.58
C LEU A 577 34.53 7.12 11.48
N ASN A 578 33.39 7.54 12.02
CA ASN A 578 32.46 6.70 12.77
C ASN A 578 31.02 6.80 12.28
N TRP A 579 30.81 7.31 11.08
CA TRP A 579 29.49 7.47 10.47
C TRP A 579 28.49 8.13 11.42
N ASN A 580 28.95 9.16 12.14
CA ASN A 580 28.13 9.91 13.09
C ASN A 580 27.22 10.90 12.37
N PHE A 581 26.43 10.35 11.45
CA PHE A 581 25.38 10.97 10.66
C PHE A 581 24.02 10.39 11.11
N LEU A 582 22.98 10.63 10.31
CA LEU A 582 21.70 9.94 10.47
C LEU A 582 21.90 8.43 10.28
N HIS A 583 21.05 7.62 10.90
CA HIS A 583 21.14 6.15 10.85
C HIS A 583 22.49 5.57 11.31
N LYS A 584 23.22 6.27 12.20
CA LYS A 584 24.53 5.85 12.73
C LYS A 584 24.61 4.37 13.11
N SER A 585 23.61 3.83 13.79
CA SER A 585 23.60 2.42 14.22
C SER A 585 23.68 1.46 13.03
N TYR A 586 22.94 1.74 11.96
CA TYR A 586 22.95 0.97 10.72
C TYR A 586 24.35 0.99 10.07
N TYR A 587 24.91 2.19 9.84
CA TYR A 587 26.22 2.32 9.22
C TYR A 587 27.36 1.77 10.08
N THR A 588 27.34 2.05 11.39
CA THR A 588 28.36 1.57 12.34
C THR A 588 28.35 0.05 12.40
N ASN A 589 27.18 -0.57 12.53
CA ASN A 589 27.07 -2.03 12.57
C ASN A 589 27.52 -2.65 11.24
N TYR A 590 27.11 -2.08 10.10
CA TYR A 590 27.53 -2.54 8.79
C TYR A 590 29.05 -2.52 8.65
N VAL A 591 29.68 -1.37 8.93
CA VAL A 591 31.13 -1.17 8.79
C VAL A 591 31.92 -2.05 9.77
N LEU A 592 31.48 -2.17 11.03
CA LEU A 592 32.14 -3.04 12.03
C LEU A 592 32.01 -4.52 11.68
N SER A 593 30.91 -4.94 11.04
CA SER A 593 30.68 -6.34 10.65
C SER A 593 31.46 -6.76 9.39
N SER A 594 31.91 -5.80 8.59
CA SER A 594 32.58 -6.04 7.31
C SER A 594 34.11 -6.00 7.45
N SER A 595 34.78 -7.09 7.09
CA SER A 595 36.12 -7.43 7.58
C SER A 595 37.34 -6.74 6.95
N ALA A 596 37.24 -5.81 5.99
CA ALA A 596 38.43 -5.11 5.47
C ALA A 596 38.23 -3.86 4.60
N SER A 597 37.06 -3.65 3.96
CA SER A 597 36.99 -2.78 2.76
C SER A 597 36.57 -1.32 2.99
N TYR A 598 36.60 -0.83 4.23
CA TYR A 598 36.02 0.48 4.61
C TYR A 598 37.03 1.44 5.25
N THR A 599 38.30 1.31 4.88
CA THR A 599 39.36 2.24 5.30
C THR A 599 39.42 3.43 4.34
N GLN A 600 39.55 4.63 4.90
CA GLN A 600 39.72 5.86 4.14
C GLN A 600 40.98 5.79 3.28
N ASN A 601 40.89 6.21 2.01
CA ASN A 601 41.89 5.96 0.98
C ASN A 601 42.88 7.13 0.81
N ALA A 602 43.53 7.55 1.90
CA ALA A 602 44.59 8.55 1.82
C ALA A 602 45.93 7.84 1.51
N LYS A 603 46.73 8.42 0.62
CA LYS A 603 48.03 7.87 0.19
C LYS A 603 49.08 8.96 0.27
N VAL A 604 50.20 8.70 0.95
CA VAL A 604 51.31 9.65 1.08
C VAL A 604 52.62 9.03 0.61
N ASN A 605 53.55 9.87 0.17
CA ASN A 605 54.89 9.49 -0.28
C ASN A 605 55.94 10.08 0.66
N ALA A 606 56.90 9.28 1.10
CA ALA A 606 57.97 9.75 1.99
C ALA A 606 58.94 10.69 1.26
N MET A 607 59.42 11.71 1.97
CA MET A 607 60.39 12.70 1.51
C MET A 607 61.72 12.56 2.28
N GLY A 608 62.81 13.08 1.69
CA GLY A 608 64.16 12.97 2.28
C GLY A 608 64.38 13.74 3.59
N ASP A 609 63.52 14.71 3.91
CA ASP A 609 63.53 15.54 5.12
C ASP A 609 62.67 14.97 6.27
N GLY A 610 62.09 13.78 6.06
CA GLY A 610 61.22 13.10 7.01
C GLY A 610 59.76 13.55 6.95
N TYR A 611 59.38 14.41 6.02
CA TYR A 611 57.98 14.68 5.71
C TYR A 611 57.38 13.56 4.84
N TYR A 612 56.05 13.47 4.88
CA TYR A 612 55.25 12.69 3.95
C TYR A 612 54.35 13.65 3.18
N ILE A 613 54.44 13.66 1.84
CA ILE A 613 53.60 14.48 0.98
C ILE A 613 52.42 13.67 0.43
N ILE A 614 51.23 14.28 0.36
CA ILE A 614 50.05 13.63 -0.21
C ILE A 614 50.27 13.22 -1.67
N ASP A 615 49.85 12.02 -2.06
CA ASP A 615 49.92 11.57 -3.45
C ASP A 615 48.96 12.38 -4.34
N THR A 616 49.38 12.69 -5.57
CA THR A 616 48.58 13.50 -6.51
C THR A 616 47.22 12.87 -6.82
N SER A 617 47.11 11.54 -6.77
CA SER A 617 45.85 10.81 -6.99
C SER A 617 44.85 10.90 -5.83
N ARG A 618 45.26 11.44 -4.67
CA ARG A 618 44.44 11.57 -3.46
C ARG A 618 44.50 12.96 -2.83
N CYS A 619 45.02 13.94 -3.55
CA CYS A 619 45.10 15.31 -3.07
C CYS A 619 43.70 15.89 -2.85
N VAL A 620 43.48 16.58 -1.73
CA VAL A 620 42.17 17.17 -1.44
C VAL A 620 41.86 18.33 -2.38
N GLN A 621 40.63 18.37 -2.87
CA GLN A 621 40.06 19.49 -3.62
C GLN A 621 39.21 20.37 -2.67
N ASN A 622 38.50 21.38 -3.20
CA ASN A 622 37.58 22.22 -2.42
C ASN A 622 36.62 21.38 -1.58
N TYR A 623 36.71 21.48 -0.25
CA TYR A 623 35.85 20.79 0.71
C TYR A 623 35.96 19.25 0.72
N GLY A 624 36.84 18.68 -0.10
CA GLY A 624 37.25 17.28 0.00
C GLY A 624 38.12 17.05 1.22
N PHE A 625 38.29 15.80 1.64
CA PHE A 625 39.10 15.43 2.78
C PHE A 625 39.88 14.13 2.61
N ASN A 626 40.99 14.07 3.32
CA ASN A 626 41.75 12.85 3.58
C ASN A 626 41.62 12.47 5.05
N ALA A 627 41.62 11.17 5.32
CA ALA A 627 41.89 10.65 6.65
C ALA A 627 43.04 9.65 6.56
N LEU A 628 44.26 10.15 6.80
CA LEU A 628 45.48 9.35 6.78
C LEU A 628 45.54 8.50 8.03
N GLN A 629 45.44 7.18 7.86
CA GLN A 629 45.57 6.25 8.99
C GLN A 629 47.02 6.21 9.47
N LEU A 630 47.19 6.24 10.79
CA LEU A 630 48.48 6.22 11.47
C LEU A 630 48.62 4.95 12.32
N THR A 631 49.85 4.60 12.68
CA THR A 631 50.14 3.57 13.69
C THR A 631 49.64 4.03 15.06
N VAL A 632 49.07 3.12 15.83
CA VAL A 632 48.50 3.43 17.16
C VAL A 632 49.53 3.09 18.24
N PRO A 633 50.16 4.07 18.91
CA PRO A 633 51.06 3.81 20.03
C PRO A 633 50.27 3.47 21.31
N ALA A 634 50.98 3.15 22.40
CA ALA A 634 50.36 2.86 23.69
C ALA A 634 49.49 4.03 24.18
N ALA A 635 48.37 3.73 24.84
CA ALA A 635 47.52 4.77 25.45
C ALA A 635 48.31 5.68 26.40
N GLY A 636 47.97 6.97 26.41
CA GLY A 636 48.70 8.01 27.13
C GLY A 636 49.94 8.56 26.39
N THR A 637 50.38 7.93 25.30
CA THR A 637 51.46 8.46 24.45
C THR A 637 51.01 9.76 23.78
N VAL A 638 51.85 10.80 23.82
CA VAL A 638 51.62 12.04 23.08
C VAL A 638 52.20 11.90 21.67
N VAL A 639 51.34 11.89 20.66
CA VAL A 639 51.74 11.98 19.25
C VAL A 639 51.80 13.43 18.81
N GLN A 640 52.67 13.73 17.85
CA GLN A 640 52.79 15.08 17.28
C GLN A 640 52.77 15.04 15.76
N VAL A 641 52.27 16.11 15.15
CA VAL A 641 52.38 16.37 13.72
C VAL A 641 52.93 17.78 13.51
N ALA A 642 53.88 17.92 12.60
CA ALA A 642 54.23 19.19 11.96
C ALA A 642 53.62 19.18 10.55
N PHE A 643 52.75 20.14 10.27
CA PHE A 643 51.94 20.23 9.06
C PHE A 643 52.38 21.43 8.21
N GLU A 644 52.37 21.26 6.89
CA GLU A 644 52.59 22.33 5.92
C GLU A 644 51.73 22.10 4.67
N GLY A 645 50.86 23.06 4.37
CA GLY A 645 50.19 23.18 3.09
C GLY A 645 51.18 23.60 2.02
N VAL A 646 51.17 22.90 0.90
CA VAL A 646 52.11 23.08 -0.20
C VAL A 646 51.44 23.93 -1.28
N LYS A 647 52.15 24.93 -1.79
CA LYS A 647 51.73 25.78 -2.91
C LYS A 647 52.84 25.82 -3.97
N GLY A 648 52.49 26.04 -5.22
CA GLY A 648 53.41 26.23 -6.35
C GLY A 648 54.06 24.93 -6.84
N ASN A 649 53.60 23.76 -6.39
CA ASN A 649 54.15 22.48 -6.82
C ASN A 649 53.45 22.00 -8.09
N SER A 650 54.19 21.96 -9.20
CA SER A 650 53.69 21.60 -10.54
C SER A 650 53.23 20.15 -10.71
N LEU A 651 53.40 19.30 -9.69
CA LEU A 651 52.81 17.96 -9.67
C LEU A 651 51.31 17.96 -9.40
N TYR A 652 50.77 19.07 -8.90
CA TYR A 652 49.37 19.26 -8.55
C TYR A 652 48.76 20.38 -9.39
N ASN A 653 47.42 20.43 -9.42
CA ASN A 653 46.70 21.56 -10.00
C ASN A 653 46.70 22.73 -9.00
N THR A 654 47.29 23.86 -9.40
CA THR A 654 47.61 24.99 -8.52
C THR A 654 47.02 26.33 -9.01
N THR A 655 45.98 26.27 -9.84
CA THR A 655 45.37 27.45 -10.50
C THR A 655 44.88 28.48 -9.48
N TYR A 656 44.39 28.03 -8.34
CA TYR A 656 43.81 28.85 -7.28
C TYR A 656 44.58 28.79 -5.95
N ASP A 657 45.89 28.52 -6.01
CA ASP A 657 46.78 28.44 -4.85
C ASP A 657 46.69 29.65 -3.90
N GLN A 658 46.47 30.85 -4.44
CA GLN A 658 46.31 32.07 -3.65
C GLN A 658 45.14 31.98 -2.65
N TYR A 659 44.15 31.15 -2.94
CA TYR A 659 42.97 30.92 -2.10
C TYR A 659 43.04 29.63 -1.27
N ALA A 660 44.07 28.80 -1.49
CA ALA A 660 44.25 27.53 -0.79
C ALA A 660 44.41 27.70 0.73
N GLY A 661 43.70 26.84 1.46
CA GLY A 661 43.71 26.73 2.91
C GLY A 661 43.33 25.31 3.35
N TRP A 662 43.60 24.99 4.61
CA TRP A 662 43.40 23.65 5.17
C TRP A 662 42.71 23.69 6.52
N ARG A 663 42.01 22.61 6.86
CA ARG A 663 41.70 22.25 8.24
C ARG A 663 42.32 20.89 8.54
N TRP A 664 42.94 20.75 9.70
CA TRP A 664 43.61 19.50 10.05
C TRP A 664 43.66 19.23 11.55
N GLY A 665 43.74 17.94 11.89
CA GLY A 665 43.80 17.52 13.29
C GLY A 665 43.69 16.00 13.46
N PHE A 666 44.02 15.54 14.66
CA PHE A 666 43.99 14.11 15.00
C PHE A 666 42.58 13.62 15.33
N VAL A 667 42.30 12.37 14.98
CA VAL A 667 41.08 11.67 15.37
C VAL A 667 41.39 10.24 15.80
N ALA A 668 40.94 9.85 16.98
CA ALA A 668 41.06 8.49 17.50
C ALA A 668 39.70 7.79 17.50
N VAL A 669 39.65 6.57 16.96
CA VAL A 669 38.47 5.71 16.96
C VAL A 669 38.73 4.50 17.85
N THR A 670 37.88 4.31 18.87
CA THR A 670 37.98 3.19 19.81
C THR A 670 37.55 1.87 19.14
N SER A 671 37.88 0.74 19.78
CA SER A 671 37.42 -0.59 19.33
C SER A 671 35.89 -0.75 19.30
N THR A 672 35.15 0.08 20.04
CA THR A 672 33.68 0.11 20.05
C THR A 672 33.08 1.06 19.01
N GLY A 673 33.91 1.74 18.21
CA GLY A 673 33.47 2.73 17.21
C GLY A 673 33.19 4.13 17.77
N SER A 674 33.48 4.39 19.05
CA SER A 674 33.43 5.74 19.62
C SER A 674 34.62 6.56 19.13
N VAL A 675 34.50 7.90 19.15
CA VAL A 675 35.52 8.79 18.60
C VAL A 675 35.89 9.88 19.58
N GLU A 676 37.19 10.15 19.68
CA GLU A 676 37.75 11.31 20.34
C GLU A 676 38.44 12.19 19.29
N TYR A 677 38.11 13.49 19.31
CA TYR A 677 38.63 14.46 18.37
C TYR A 677 39.70 15.32 19.01
N GLY A 678 40.84 15.47 18.34
CA GLY A 678 41.82 16.50 18.65
C GLY A 678 41.31 17.89 18.27
N ALA A 679 42.10 18.92 18.63
CA ALA A 679 41.81 20.28 18.22
C ALA A 679 41.89 20.43 16.69
N MET A 680 40.94 21.14 16.10
CA MET A 680 41.00 21.56 14.70
C MET A 680 41.98 22.72 14.55
N ASN A 681 42.90 22.60 13.61
CA ASN A 681 43.84 23.65 13.23
C ASN A 681 43.44 24.24 11.88
N SER A 682 43.62 25.56 11.72
CA SER A 682 43.29 26.32 10.50
C SER A 682 44.50 26.96 9.83
N SER A 683 45.67 26.92 10.46
CA SER A 683 46.91 27.49 9.91
C SER A 683 47.45 26.65 8.76
N ASN A 684 47.95 27.31 7.73
CA ASN A 684 48.59 26.66 6.57
C ASN A 684 49.89 25.93 6.94
N SER A 685 50.51 26.30 8.06
CA SER A 685 51.61 25.53 8.65
C SER A 685 51.55 25.66 10.17
N GLY A 686 51.96 24.60 10.87
CA GLY A 686 52.00 24.58 12.32
C GLY A 686 52.24 23.17 12.87
N SER A 687 52.19 23.06 14.19
CA SER A 687 52.31 21.77 14.87
C SER A 687 51.13 21.55 15.82
N ALA A 688 50.72 20.29 15.98
CA ALA A 688 49.73 19.89 16.98
C ALA A 688 50.16 18.61 17.68
N SER A 689 49.70 18.47 18.93
CA SER A 689 49.93 17.29 19.76
C SER A 689 48.59 16.67 20.18
N PHE A 690 48.56 15.35 20.35
CA PHE A 690 47.37 14.62 20.79
C PHE A 690 47.75 13.44 21.67
N THR A 691 47.12 13.34 22.85
CA THR A 691 47.32 12.22 23.76
C THR A 691 46.45 11.05 23.35
N VAL A 692 47.04 9.90 23.04
CA VAL A 692 46.30 8.72 22.56
C VAL A 692 45.36 8.18 23.65
N PRO A 693 44.04 8.14 23.40
CA PRO A 693 43.07 7.66 24.39
C PRO A 693 43.15 6.15 24.63
N ASN A 694 42.60 5.71 25.76
CA ASN A 694 42.43 4.29 26.07
C ASN A 694 41.56 3.60 25.00
N ASN A 695 41.88 2.34 24.70
CA ASN A 695 41.14 1.50 23.75
C ASN A 695 41.11 2.03 22.29
N THR A 696 42.03 2.93 21.92
CA THR A 696 42.17 3.39 20.53
C THR A 696 42.51 2.20 19.62
N SER A 697 41.68 1.98 18.60
CA SER A 697 41.88 0.94 17.59
C SER A 697 42.45 1.49 16.28
N ARG A 698 42.11 2.75 15.97
CA ARG A 698 42.52 3.45 14.75
C ARG A 698 42.79 4.91 15.10
N LEU A 699 43.92 5.43 14.62
CA LEU A 699 44.33 6.82 14.76
C LEU A 699 44.47 7.43 13.37
N TYR A 700 44.01 8.66 13.19
CA TYR A 700 44.02 9.35 11.90
C TYR A 700 44.55 10.78 12.05
N LEU A 701 45.24 11.25 11.02
CA LEU A 701 45.29 12.68 10.69
C LEU A 701 44.21 12.96 9.65
N VAL A 702 43.23 13.79 10.01
CA VAL A 702 42.22 14.28 9.06
C VAL A 702 42.68 15.61 8.51
N VAL A 703 42.61 15.78 7.18
CA VAL A 703 42.93 17.02 6.48
C VAL A 703 41.82 17.31 5.48
N SER A 704 41.22 18.49 5.51
CA SER A 704 40.23 18.93 4.51
C SER A 704 40.69 20.18 3.77
N GLY A 705 40.29 20.28 2.50
CA GLY A 705 40.43 21.48 1.69
C GLY A 705 39.51 22.58 2.22
N ALA A 706 40.09 23.73 2.56
CA ALA A 706 39.39 24.83 3.22
C ALA A 706 39.73 26.16 2.51
N PRO A 707 39.21 26.36 1.29
CA PRO A 707 39.54 27.55 0.51
C PRO A 707 39.03 28.81 1.19
N THR A 708 39.77 29.90 1.01
CA THR A 708 39.44 31.22 1.59
C THR A 708 38.23 31.89 0.94
N GLN A 709 37.83 31.43 -0.25
CA GLN A 709 36.57 31.78 -0.92
C GLN A 709 36.02 30.57 -1.70
N HIS A 710 34.72 30.56 -1.98
CA HIS A 710 34.06 29.53 -2.75
C HIS A 710 34.27 29.71 -4.27
N PHE A 711 34.30 28.58 -4.99
CA PHE A 711 34.31 28.53 -6.46
C PHE A 711 33.43 27.37 -6.92
N HIS A 712 32.67 27.61 -7.99
CA HIS A 712 31.88 26.57 -8.64
C HIS A 712 32.76 25.44 -9.17
N HIS A 713 32.30 24.21 -8.96
CA HIS A 713 32.89 23.01 -9.55
C HIS A 713 32.22 22.72 -10.89
N ALA A 714 32.95 22.87 -11.99
CA ALA A 714 32.41 22.57 -13.31
C ALA A 714 32.22 21.06 -13.48
N TRP A 715 31.03 20.63 -13.90
CA TRP A 715 30.84 19.29 -14.46
C TRP A 715 31.35 19.30 -15.90
N ASP A 716 32.57 18.80 -16.09
CA ASP A 716 33.19 18.66 -17.41
C ASP A 716 33.92 17.31 -17.60
N ASN A 717 33.95 16.47 -16.55
CA ASN A 717 34.68 15.20 -16.51
C ASN A 717 36.19 15.36 -16.77
N ASN A 718 36.77 16.50 -16.41
CA ASN A 718 38.17 16.83 -16.66
C ASN A 718 38.95 17.10 -15.36
N LEU A 719 39.54 16.05 -14.79
CA LEU A 719 40.36 16.14 -13.57
C LEU A 719 41.58 17.10 -13.67
N ALA A 720 41.98 17.53 -14.87
CA ALA A 720 43.15 18.38 -15.07
C ALA A 720 42.93 19.85 -14.67
N ASN A 721 41.68 20.29 -14.51
CA ASN A 721 41.37 21.65 -14.05
C ASN A 721 40.82 21.71 -12.61
N ASP A 722 40.61 20.55 -11.98
CA ASP A 722 40.18 20.47 -10.59
C ASP A 722 41.26 20.98 -9.65
N GLU A 723 41.00 22.06 -8.92
CA GLU A 723 41.97 22.61 -7.99
C GLU A 723 42.34 21.61 -6.89
N GLN A 724 43.64 21.52 -6.60
CA GLN A 724 44.18 20.61 -5.58
C GLN A 724 44.91 21.41 -4.49
N TYR A 725 44.75 20.98 -3.24
CA TYR A 725 45.38 21.59 -2.07
C TYR A 725 46.36 20.62 -1.40
N PRO A 726 47.58 20.47 -1.95
CA PRO A 726 48.55 19.52 -1.44
C PRO A 726 49.05 19.91 -0.06
N TRP A 727 49.43 18.91 0.71
CA TRP A 727 49.97 19.09 2.04
C TRP A 727 51.05 18.04 2.30
N LYS A 728 51.95 18.37 3.21
CA LYS A 728 52.93 17.44 3.77
C LYS A 728 52.88 17.47 5.29
N ALA A 729 53.17 16.33 5.91
CA ALA A 729 53.18 16.19 7.35
C ALA A 729 54.37 15.34 7.83
N LYS A 730 54.95 15.73 8.96
CA LYS A 730 55.97 14.96 9.68
C LYS A 730 55.43 14.56 11.04
N PHE A 731 55.68 13.33 11.46
CA PHE A 731 55.07 12.73 12.64
C PHE A 731 56.11 12.35 13.70
N GLU A 732 55.73 12.46 14.97
CA GLU A 732 56.50 11.95 16.11
C GLU A 732 55.65 10.97 16.93
N ASN A 733 56.27 9.88 17.40
CA ASN A 733 55.64 8.78 18.16
C ASN A 733 54.51 8.05 17.42
N THR A 734 54.34 8.29 16.12
CA THR A 734 53.42 7.59 15.22
C THR A 734 53.93 7.73 13.78
N LEU A 735 53.45 6.89 12.87
CA LEU A 735 53.82 6.91 11.45
C LEU A 735 52.59 6.61 10.57
N PRO A 736 52.56 7.08 9.31
CA PRO A 736 51.56 6.65 8.34
C PRO A 736 51.50 5.12 8.23
N LYS A 737 50.30 4.57 8.20
CA LYS A 737 50.05 3.13 8.01
C LYS A 737 49.96 2.85 6.51
N ASN A 738 50.85 2.00 5.99
CA ASN A 738 50.85 1.57 4.59
C ASN A 738 49.57 0.84 4.20
#